data_AF-A0A9N9B169-F1
#
_entry.id   AF-A0A9N9B169-F1
#
_cell.length_a   1.000
_cell.length_b   1.000
_cell.length_c   1.000
_cell.angle_alpha   90.00
_cell.angle_beta   90.00
_cell.angle_gamma   90.00
#
_symmetry.space_group_name_H-M   'P 1'
#
loop_
_entity.id
_entity.type
_entity.pdbx_description
1 polymer ?
#
loop_
_entity_poly.entity_id
_entity_poly.type
_entity_poly.pdbx_seq_one_letter_code
_entity_poly.pdbx_strand_id
1 'polypeptide(L)'
;MDNKYPPAYEDMDDSRYSTEKTNDNILQPEEVFLQRQTSAKRLLSKEEQTKAARSDSMKKLTRGDSAKKLQTLNKFDPANAYSSTDTVLKPSTFFEKFQAWMINEGARKIFTAMWIIIHGLVFTMAFLNFLFHDNLKTARETFGITFVFARSAALVLHVDAAVILFPVCRNLISYLRQTPINTIIPLDQNIEFHKAIGWSILFFTIVHTVSHWINFYRLAVATNGGIVMWLKLNFISGPGATGYVMLIALIVMVCTAAEKPRRAHFNRFWYFHHLFVPFFGAWAFHGAFCMIQPDREPKCKDIASFWKYWIASGTIYIGERILREIRARHTTYISKVVMHPSKVVEIQVKKEHITTKAGQYIFLCCPEISLWEWHPFTLTSAPEEDFISVHVRVVGDFTEALAKKLGCDYEEEAKIRKKNKDRIKSQYDGIDISTNNLELQKVLPRVMVDGPFGSASEDVFKFEVSMLVGAGIGVTPFASILKSIWYRVNYPKKSTKLRKVYFFWICRDYDSFEWFQSLLSAIEEQDLQQFIEIHTYLTGRLRHSEVGNILVNDDGNIKDTITGLRSPTHYGRPNWDKIFSNMRDQYPSTDVGVFFCGPKPLGKQLHTKCNLWSQGFEDGTRFYYGKEIHVTSPGAGPWAIGSTQSVSWWSLSISTESLVKIKIICKGSGKVVHTGEATCGTGNHDFVVGDWDVNDKYFPVVYLEKDETCKGVGGLFEIYKTDEKSYY
;
A
#
# COMPACT_ATOMS: atom_id res chain seq x y z
N MET A 1 63.44 8.00 18.01
CA MET A 1 62.26 8.88 17.91
C MET A 1 61.02 8.00 17.90
N ASP A 2 60.66 7.28 18.97
CA ASP A 2 60.63 7.61 20.40
C ASP A 2 59.65 8.71 20.79
N ASN A 3 58.85 8.34 21.81
CA ASN A 3 58.05 9.17 22.71
C ASN A 3 56.70 9.72 22.20
N LYS A 4 55.60 9.68 22.98
CA LYS A 4 55.35 8.94 24.25
C LYS A 4 53.85 8.87 24.57
N TYR A 5 53.42 7.70 25.06
CA TYR A 5 52.29 7.49 25.99
C TYR A 5 52.66 8.00 27.43
N PRO A 6 51.81 7.94 28.48
CA PRO A 6 50.34 7.94 28.60
C PRO A 6 49.81 8.98 29.67
N PRO A 7 49.04 8.72 30.77
CA PRO A 7 47.89 9.56 31.13
C PRO A 7 47.75 9.94 32.66
N ALA A 8 46.51 10.25 33.07
CA ALA A 8 45.87 10.02 34.39
C ALA A 8 45.84 11.16 35.45
N TYR A 9 44.86 11.02 36.36
CA TYR A 9 44.69 11.65 37.69
C TYR A 9 44.31 13.16 37.74
N GLU A 10 43.55 13.69 38.72
CA GLU A 10 42.68 13.14 39.80
C GLU A 10 41.68 14.25 40.25
N ASP A 11 40.88 14.00 41.29
CA ASP A 11 39.92 14.95 41.91
C ASP A 11 40.57 16.23 42.48
N MET A 12 39.81 17.32 42.58
CA MET A 12 39.63 18.01 43.89
C MET A 12 38.49 19.05 43.92
N ASP A 13 38.03 19.30 45.16
CA ASP A 13 36.88 20.12 45.57
C ASP A 13 37.09 21.65 45.59
N ASP A 14 35.97 22.32 45.89
CA ASP A 14 35.84 23.39 46.91
C ASP A 14 35.81 24.89 46.50
N SER A 15 34.57 25.36 46.30
CA SER A 15 33.96 26.51 47.01
C SER A 15 34.32 27.99 46.72
N ARG A 16 33.27 28.81 46.89
CA ARG A 16 33.23 30.23 47.32
C ARG A 16 33.78 31.33 46.38
N TYR A 17 32.86 32.18 45.91
CA TYR A 17 32.66 33.62 46.24
C TYR A 17 31.57 34.13 45.24
N SER A 18 30.34 34.51 45.60
CA SER A 18 29.87 35.78 46.22
C SER A 18 30.40 37.06 45.55
N THR A 19 29.66 38.15 45.29
CA THR A 19 28.23 38.52 45.45
C THR A 19 28.04 39.94 44.88
N GLU A 20 26.94 40.24 44.19
CA GLU A 20 26.31 41.58 44.00
C GLU A 20 25.03 41.34 43.15
N LYS A 21 23.76 41.68 43.48
CA LYS A 21 23.11 42.91 44.03
C LYS A 21 23.47 44.14 43.17
N THR A 22 22.58 44.88 42.51
CA THR A 22 21.16 45.31 42.76
C THR A 22 20.39 45.51 41.41
N ASN A 23 19.08 45.83 41.27
CA ASN A 23 17.92 45.92 42.19
C ASN A 23 16.56 45.76 41.43
N ASP A 24 15.50 45.54 42.21
CA ASP A 24 14.07 45.95 42.11
C ASP A 24 13.39 46.29 40.75
N ASN A 25 12.22 45.65 40.51
CA ASN A 25 10.96 46.40 40.56
C ASN A 25 9.71 45.54 40.82
N ILE A 26 8.84 46.12 41.66
CA ILE A 26 7.65 45.58 42.34
C ILE A 26 6.43 45.36 41.42
N LEU A 27 5.66 44.29 41.65
CA LEU A 27 4.19 44.34 41.85
C LEU A 27 3.62 43.02 42.40
N GLN A 28 2.66 43.13 43.34
CA GLN A 28 2.03 42.01 44.07
C GLN A 28 0.60 41.69 43.54
N PRO A 29 0.01 40.53 43.91
CA PRO A 29 -1.25 40.04 43.35
C PRO A 29 -2.50 40.44 44.17
N GLU A 30 -3.68 40.35 43.55
CA GLU A 30 -4.98 40.44 44.25
C GLU A 30 -5.52 39.08 44.71
N GLU A 31 -6.40 39.14 45.71
CA GLU A 31 -6.89 38.04 46.54
C GLU A 31 -8.09 37.29 45.94
N VAL A 32 -8.30 36.03 46.35
CA VAL A 32 -9.64 35.42 46.36
C VAL A 32 -9.92 34.72 47.69
N PHE A 33 -11.15 34.91 48.15
CA PHE A 33 -11.66 34.70 49.50
C PHE A 33 -11.67 33.26 50.03
N LEU A 34 -11.60 33.14 51.35
CA LEU A 34 -11.70 31.91 52.13
C LEU A 34 -13.11 31.80 52.74
N GLN A 35 -13.77 30.63 52.67
CA GLN A 35 -14.90 30.35 53.57
C GLN A 35 -14.86 28.90 54.08
N ARG A 36 -14.82 28.77 55.41
CA ARG A 36 -14.77 27.48 56.12
C ARG A 36 -16.17 26.92 56.34
N GLN A 37 -16.29 25.59 56.31
CA GLN A 37 -17.16 24.88 57.25
C GLN A 37 -16.42 23.71 57.90
N THR A 38 -16.66 23.52 59.19
CA THR A 38 -16.03 22.54 60.06
C THR A 38 -16.95 21.33 60.28
N SER A 39 -16.40 20.13 60.34
CA SER A 39 -17.00 18.98 61.04
C SER A 39 -15.95 17.89 61.27
N ALA A 40 -15.68 17.59 62.55
CA ALA A 40 -14.71 16.57 62.92
C ALA A 40 -15.28 15.16 62.70
N LYS A 41 -14.55 14.30 61.98
CA LYS A 41 -14.75 12.85 62.00
C LYS A 41 -13.47 12.15 62.42
N ARG A 42 -13.62 11.28 63.41
CA ARG A 42 -12.59 10.46 64.06
C ARG A 42 -11.92 9.56 63.01
N LEU A 43 -10.61 9.68 62.84
CA LEU A 43 -9.83 8.82 61.94
C LEU A 43 -9.73 7.40 62.55
N LEU A 44 -10.32 6.42 61.87
CA LEU A 44 -10.09 4.99 62.12
C LEU A 44 -8.93 4.50 61.24
N SER A 45 -8.26 3.44 61.68
CA SER A 45 -7.08 2.91 60.99
C SER A 45 -7.44 2.25 59.64
N LYS A 46 -6.48 2.21 58.69
CA LYS A 46 -6.67 1.57 57.37
C LYS A 46 -6.99 0.07 57.45
N GLU A 47 -6.58 -0.61 58.53
CA GLU A 47 -6.88 -2.03 58.76
C GLU A 47 -8.33 -2.29 59.22
N GLU A 48 -8.93 -1.37 59.97
CA GLU A 48 -10.32 -1.51 60.42
C GLU A 48 -11.31 -1.30 59.26
N GLN A 49 -11.01 -0.33 58.37
CA GLN A 49 -11.81 -0.11 57.15
C GLN A 49 -11.78 -1.31 56.19
N THR A 50 -10.63 -1.97 56.05
CA THR A 50 -10.50 -3.16 55.18
C THR A 50 -11.14 -4.42 55.77
N LYS A 51 -11.14 -4.60 57.11
CA LYS A 51 -11.87 -5.69 57.77
C LYS A 51 -13.39 -5.52 57.71
N ALA A 52 -13.90 -4.29 57.91
CA ALA A 52 -15.33 -4.00 57.79
C ALA A 52 -15.84 -4.25 56.35
N ALA A 53 -15.11 -3.77 55.34
CA ALA A 53 -15.47 -3.97 53.92
C ALA A 53 -15.49 -5.46 53.50
N ARG A 54 -14.54 -6.28 53.99
CA ARG A 54 -14.54 -7.73 53.73
C ARG A 54 -15.72 -8.45 54.36
N SER A 55 -16.11 -8.08 55.59
CA SER A 55 -17.25 -8.72 56.28
C SER A 55 -18.59 -8.44 55.61
N ASP A 56 -18.80 -7.23 55.07
CA ASP A 56 -20.08 -6.86 54.44
C ASP A 56 -20.19 -7.38 52.99
N SER A 57 -19.06 -7.50 52.28
CA SER A 57 -19.00 -8.11 50.95
C SER A 57 -19.35 -9.60 50.99
N MET A 58 -18.81 -10.36 51.95
CA MET A 58 -19.06 -11.80 52.03
C MET A 58 -20.51 -12.16 52.45
N LYS A 59 -21.20 -11.28 53.18
CA LYS A 59 -22.63 -11.47 53.54
C LYS A 59 -23.61 -11.11 52.42
N LYS A 60 -23.19 -10.38 51.38
CA LYS A 60 -24.04 -10.06 50.22
C LYS A 60 -24.06 -11.14 49.14
N LEU A 61 -23.09 -12.06 49.09
CA LEU A 61 -23.09 -13.19 48.14
C LEU A 61 -24.01 -14.37 48.54
N THR A 62 -24.59 -14.37 49.75
CA THR A 62 -25.35 -15.53 50.29
C THR A 62 -26.87 -15.36 50.23
N ARG A 63 -27.37 -14.28 49.65
CA ARG A 63 -28.80 -14.13 49.28
C ARG A 63 -28.90 -13.86 47.79
N GLY A 64 -29.62 -14.73 47.07
CA GLY A 64 -29.74 -14.74 45.60
C GLY A 64 -30.59 -13.61 45.00
N ASP A 65 -30.51 -12.40 45.55
CA ASP A 65 -31.23 -11.21 45.07
C ASP A 65 -30.29 -10.34 44.24
N SER A 66 -30.12 -10.69 42.96
CA SER A 66 -29.42 -9.85 41.98
C SER A 66 -30.05 -9.90 40.58
N ALA A 67 -31.39 -9.98 40.55
CA ALA A 67 -32.16 -9.60 39.38
C ALA A 67 -32.72 -8.17 39.58
N LYS A 68 -32.34 -7.23 38.69
CA LYS A 68 -32.69 -5.79 38.61
C LYS A 68 -31.74 -4.78 39.28
N LYS A 69 -30.60 -4.52 38.64
CA LYS A 69 -30.22 -3.15 38.18
C LYS A 69 -28.95 -3.17 37.31
N LEU A 70 -29.14 -3.09 35.99
CA LEU A 70 -28.07 -2.82 35.01
C LEU A 70 -28.69 -2.13 33.77
N GLN A 71 -29.19 -0.92 33.98
CA GLN A 71 -29.25 0.12 32.95
C GLN A 71 -27.86 0.79 32.94
N THR A 72 -27.15 1.03 31.83
CA THR A 72 -27.47 0.86 30.40
C THR A 72 -26.24 0.28 29.68
N LEU A 73 -26.42 -0.81 28.91
CA LEU A 73 -25.40 -1.34 28.01
C LEU A 73 -25.98 -1.41 26.59
N ASN A 74 -25.69 -0.41 25.77
CA ASN A 74 -25.89 -0.50 24.32
C ASN A 74 -24.79 -1.41 23.75
N LYS A 75 -24.94 -2.73 23.92
CA LYS A 75 -24.20 -3.71 23.14
C LYS A 75 -24.60 -3.56 21.67
N PHE A 76 -23.63 -3.53 20.77
CA PHE A 76 -23.86 -3.69 19.34
C PHE A 76 -24.34 -5.12 19.06
N ASP A 77 -25.65 -5.31 19.06
CA ASP A 77 -26.29 -6.54 18.60
C ASP A 77 -26.89 -6.32 17.19
N PRO A 78 -26.27 -6.87 16.13
CA PRO A 78 -26.75 -6.68 14.76
C PRO A 78 -28.08 -7.39 14.45
N ALA A 79 -28.60 -8.22 15.37
CA ALA A 79 -29.87 -8.93 15.24
C ALA A 79 -31.09 -8.12 15.71
N ASN A 80 -30.95 -7.28 16.73
CA ASN A 80 -32.08 -6.65 17.43
C ASN A 80 -32.45 -5.22 16.96
N ALA A 81 -31.89 -4.75 15.84
CA ALA A 81 -32.28 -3.48 15.21
C ALA A 81 -33.61 -3.58 14.42
N TYR A 82 -34.72 -3.84 15.13
CA TYR A 82 -36.09 -3.87 14.60
C TYR A 82 -37.07 -3.09 15.50
N SER A 83 -36.95 -1.75 15.56
CA SER A 83 -38.09 -0.82 15.53
C SER A 83 -37.68 0.66 15.72
N SER A 84 -37.41 1.37 14.63
CA SER A 84 -37.88 2.75 14.47
C SER A 84 -37.93 3.08 12.97
N THR A 85 -39.09 3.52 12.50
CA THR A 85 -39.28 3.94 11.10
C THR A 85 -38.89 5.40 10.92
N ASP A 86 -37.64 5.73 11.21
CA ASP A 86 -37.06 7.01 10.79
C ASP A 86 -36.63 6.90 9.33
N THR A 87 -37.14 7.83 8.51
CA THR A 87 -36.99 7.75 7.05
C THR A 87 -35.54 8.00 6.64
N VAL A 88 -34.92 6.97 6.06
CA VAL A 88 -33.50 6.96 5.73
C VAL A 88 -33.17 8.01 4.66
N LEU A 89 -32.70 9.18 5.09
CA LEU A 89 -32.15 10.23 4.23
C LEU A 89 -30.78 9.82 3.65
N LYS A 90 -30.82 8.94 2.64
CA LYS A 90 -29.75 8.80 1.65
C LYS A 90 -29.75 10.05 0.76
N PRO A 91 -28.59 10.50 0.25
CA PRO A 91 -28.53 11.57 -0.74
C PRO A 91 -29.43 11.20 -1.93
N SER A 92 -30.50 11.97 -2.10
CA SER A 92 -31.64 11.66 -2.97
C SER A 92 -31.59 12.50 -4.24
N THR A 93 -31.32 13.80 -4.11
CA THR A 93 -31.19 14.72 -5.24
C THR A 93 -29.88 14.50 -5.99
N PHE A 94 -29.82 14.97 -7.24
CA PHE A 94 -28.59 14.95 -8.03
C PHE A 94 -27.49 15.79 -7.37
N PHE A 95 -27.84 16.93 -6.76
CA PHE A 95 -26.91 17.83 -6.11
C PHE A 95 -26.28 17.21 -4.86
N GLU A 96 -27.08 16.59 -3.98
CA GLU A 96 -26.59 15.82 -2.82
C GLU A 96 -25.61 14.70 -3.23
N LYS A 97 -25.98 13.94 -4.27
CA LYS A 97 -25.13 12.86 -4.81
C LYS A 97 -23.82 13.42 -5.39
N PHE A 98 -23.87 14.58 -6.03
CA PHE A 98 -22.68 15.27 -6.54
C PHE A 98 -21.79 15.79 -5.40
N GLN A 99 -22.35 16.41 -4.35
CA GLN A 99 -21.60 16.83 -3.17
C GLN A 99 -20.94 15.63 -2.44
N ALA A 100 -21.69 14.54 -2.22
CA ALA A 100 -21.15 13.32 -1.60
C ALA A 100 -20.04 12.68 -2.45
N TRP A 101 -20.17 12.70 -3.79
CA TRP A 101 -19.12 12.26 -4.71
C TRP A 101 -17.89 13.18 -4.69
N MET A 102 -18.10 14.50 -4.61
CA MET A 102 -17.03 15.50 -4.57
C MET A 102 -16.07 15.31 -3.39
N ILE A 103 -16.54 14.82 -2.24
CA ILE A 103 -15.71 14.53 -1.05
C ILE A 103 -14.55 13.57 -1.38
N ASN A 104 -14.82 12.46 -2.06
CA ASN A 104 -13.82 11.40 -2.30
C ASN A 104 -13.24 11.39 -3.73
N GLU A 105 -13.96 11.94 -4.71
CA GLU A 105 -13.54 11.93 -6.13
C GLU A 105 -13.18 13.32 -6.68
N GLY A 106 -13.72 14.40 -6.10
CA GLY A 106 -13.67 15.75 -6.65
C GLY A 106 -12.27 16.24 -6.98
N ALA A 107 -11.39 16.33 -5.97
CA ALA A 107 -10.02 16.82 -6.13
C ALA A 107 -9.24 16.07 -7.22
N ARG A 108 -9.36 14.74 -7.26
CA ARG A 108 -8.73 13.89 -8.30
C ARG A 108 -9.25 14.22 -9.69
N LYS A 109 -10.56 14.30 -9.86
CA LYS A 109 -11.20 14.47 -11.16
C LYS A 109 -10.98 15.89 -11.68
N ILE A 110 -11.04 16.90 -10.81
CA ILE A 110 -10.68 18.28 -11.13
C ILE A 110 -9.22 18.38 -11.55
N PHE A 111 -8.28 17.80 -10.78
CA PHE A 111 -6.87 17.78 -11.16
C PHE A 111 -6.62 17.10 -12.51
N THR A 112 -7.27 15.96 -12.76
CA THR A 112 -7.17 15.24 -14.05
C THR A 112 -7.76 16.04 -15.20
N ALA A 113 -8.90 16.71 -15.00
CA ALA A 113 -9.53 17.56 -16.01
C ALA A 113 -8.66 18.79 -16.30
N MET A 114 -8.12 19.45 -15.28
CA MET A 114 -7.17 20.56 -15.41
C MET A 114 -5.92 20.13 -16.18
N TRP A 115 -5.37 18.94 -15.92
CA TRP A 115 -4.24 18.39 -16.67
C TRP A 115 -4.57 18.22 -18.16
N ILE A 116 -5.74 17.65 -18.49
CA ILE A 116 -6.21 17.49 -19.88
C ILE A 116 -6.44 18.86 -20.55
N ILE A 117 -7.00 19.84 -19.83
CA ILE A 117 -7.19 21.22 -20.32
C ILE A 117 -5.84 21.86 -20.62
N ILE A 118 -4.83 21.70 -19.75
CA ILE A 118 -3.46 22.19 -20.00
C ILE A 118 -2.87 21.53 -21.25
N HIS A 119 -3.11 20.23 -21.48
CA HIS A 119 -2.64 19.54 -22.69
C HIS A 119 -3.32 20.09 -23.95
N GLY A 120 -4.63 20.26 -23.91
CA GLY A 120 -5.40 20.86 -25.01
C GLY A 120 -4.97 22.31 -25.29
N LEU A 121 -4.74 23.10 -24.26
CA LEU A 121 -4.28 24.49 -24.35
C LEU A 121 -2.86 24.58 -24.94
N VAL A 122 -1.89 23.82 -24.40
CA VAL A 122 -0.51 23.78 -24.92
C VAL A 122 -0.50 23.29 -26.36
N PHE A 123 -1.24 22.24 -26.69
CA PHE A 123 -1.34 21.73 -28.06
C PHE A 123 -1.95 22.78 -29.00
N THR A 124 -3.05 23.43 -28.59
CA THR A 124 -3.75 24.43 -29.42
C THR A 124 -2.90 25.68 -29.63
N MET A 125 -2.29 26.23 -28.58
CA MET A 125 -1.37 27.37 -28.71
C MET A 125 -0.17 27.03 -29.58
N ALA A 126 0.42 25.84 -29.42
CA ALA A 126 1.48 25.37 -30.30
C ALA A 126 1.01 25.24 -31.75
N PHE A 127 -0.21 24.71 -31.97
CA PHE A 127 -0.78 24.51 -33.30
C PHE A 127 -1.01 25.84 -34.00
N LEU A 128 -1.64 26.81 -33.33
CA LEU A 128 -1.83 28.17 -33.84
C LEU A 128 -0.49 28.85 -34.12
N ASN A 129 0.49 28.71 -33.21
CA ASN A 129 1.84 29.24 -33.42
C ASN A 129 2.52 28.62 -34.64
N PHE A 130 2.62 27.30 -34.75
CA PHE A 130 3.29 26.65 -35.88
C PHE A 130 2.53 26.82 -37.21
N LEU A 131 1.21 27.05 -37.17
CA LEU A 131 0.38 27.35 -38.34
C LEU A 131 0.55 28.78 -38.85
N PHE A 132 0.59 29.79 -37.96
CA PHE A 132 0.54 31.20 -38.35
C PHE A 132 1.86 31.98 -38.21
N HIS A 133 2.85 31.48 -37.46
CA HIS A 133 4.08 32.22 -37.19
C HIS A 133 4.93 32.41 -38.47
N ASP A 134 5.20 33.65 -38.86
CA ASP A 134 5.82 33.99 -40.17
C ASP A 134 7.15 33.30 -40.43
N ASN A 135 8.00 33.16 -39.40
CA ASN A 135 9.36 32.61 -39.47
C ASN A 135 9.46 31.09 -39.78
N LEU A 136 8.37 30.46 -40.22
CA LEU A 136 8.28 29.01 -40.50
C LEU A 136 7.49 28.72 -41.78
N LYS A 137 7.42 29.69 -42.70
CA LYS A 137 6.71 29.59 -43.97
C LYS A 137 7.32 28.50 -44.87
N THR A 138 8.65 28.44 -45.01
CA THR A 138 9.31 27.42 -45.85
C THR A 138 9.03 26.01 -45.34
N ALA A 139 9.02 25.83 -44.01
CA ALA A 139 8.69 24.55 -43.38
C ALA A 139 7.22 24.16 -43.62
N ARG A 140 6.28 25.11 -43.53
CA ARG A 140 4.87 24.86 -43.86
C ARG A 140 4.64 24.55 -45.33
N GLU A 141 5.34 25.21 -46.25
CA GLU A 141 5.23 24.92 -47.69
C GLU A 141 5.79 23.54 -48.04
N THR A 142 6.93 23.16 -47.45
CA THR A 142 7.58 21.86 -47.68
C THR A 142 6.79 20.68 -47.09
N PHE A 143 6.30 20.82 -45.85
CA PHE A 143 5.73 19.71 -45.09
C PHE A 143 4.21 19.78 -44.95
N GLY A 144 3.59 20.95 -45.07
CA GLY A 144 2.16 21.17 -44.85
C GLY A 144 1.72 20.98 -43.40
N ILE A 145 0.45 20.63 -43.20
CA ILE A 145 -0.18 20.57 -41.87
C ILE A 145 0.46 19.53 -40.92
N THR A 146 1.07 18.47 -41.46
CA THR A 146 1.74 17.43 -40.65
C THR A 146 3.00 17.94 -39.96
N PHE A 147 3.62 19.02 -40.42
CA PHE A 147 4.65 19.72 -39.65
C PHE A 147 4.06 20.37 -38.39
N VAL A 148 2.90 21.04 -38.51
CA VAL A 148 2.20 21.67 -37.38
C VAL A 148 1.84 20.63 -36.32
N PHE A 149 1.22 19.51 -36.71
CA PHE A 149 0.93 18.39 -35.81
C PHE A 149 2.19 17.83 -35.12
N ALA A 150 3.26 17.59 -35.88
CA ALA A 150 4.52 17.06 -35.33
C ALA A 150 5.13 17.98 -34.25
N ARG A 151 5.13 19.30 -34.49
CA ARG A 151 5.70 20.29 -33.57
C ARG A 151 4.79 20.56 -32.36
N SER A 152 3.48 20.56 -32.53
CA SER A 152 2.53 20.67 -31.40
C SER A 152 2.61 19.45 -30.47
N ALA A 153 2.66 18.24 -31.03
CA ALA A 153 2.87 17.02 -30.26
C ALA A 153 4.22 17.05 -29.52
N ALA A 154 5.29 17.52 -30.16
CA ALA A 154 6.60 17.68 -29.51
C ALA A 154 6.58 18.65 -28.32
N LEU A 155 5.82 19.75 -28.37
CA LEU A 155 5.72 20.67 -27.25
C LEU A 155 4.96 20.05 -26.06
N VAL A 156 3.89 19.29 -26.32
CA VAL A 156 3.19 18.56 -25.25
C VAL A 156 4.09 17.49 -24.64
N LEU A 157 4.82 16.73 -25.47
CA LEU A 157 5.83 15.77 -25.00
C LEU A 157 6.91 16.42 -24.12
N HIS A 158 7.33 17.66 -24.42
CA HIS A 158 8.24 18.40 -23.54
C HIS A 158 7.63 18.74 -22.17
N VAL A 159 6.33 19.05 -22.09
CA VAL A 159 5.62 19.27 -20.82
C VAL A 159 5.49 17.95 -20.05
N ASP A 160 5.12 16.85 -20.70
CA ASP A 160 5.07 15.53 -20.09
C ASP A 160 6.45 15.12 -19.53
N ALA A 161 7.53 15.30 -20.31
CA ALA A 161 8.90 15.00 -19.88
C ALA A 161 9.39 15.90 -18.74
N ALA A 162 8.92 17.14 -18.64
CA ALA A 162 9.19 18.01 -17.51
C ALA A 162 8.57 17.46 -16.21
N VAL A 163 7.43 16.78 -16.27
CA VAL A 163 6.66 16.39 -15.08
C VAL A 163 6.84 14.92 -14.69
N ILE A 164 7.04 13.99 -15.64
CA ILE A 164 7.02 12.52 -15.43
C ILE A 164 7.86 11.98 -14.26
N LEU A 165 8.97 12.65 -13.93
CA LEU A 165 9.87 12.26 -12.84
C LEU A 165 9.38 12.72 -11.44
N PHE A 166 8.67 13.84 -11.32
CA PHE A 166 8.25 14.34 -9.99
C PHE A 166 7.37 13.36 -9.20
N PRO A 167 6.37 12.67 -9.79
CA PRO A 167 5.52 11.78 -9.01
C PRO A 167 6.25 10.53 -8.49
N VAL A 168 7.41 10.16 -9.05
CA VAL A 168 8.23 9.03 -8.54
C VAL A 168 9.29 9.47 -7.49
N CYS A 169 9.42 10.77 -7.25
CA CYS A 169 10.24 11.36 -6.18
C CYS A 169 9.55 11.23 -4.82
N ARG A 170 9.68 10.05 -4.18
CA ARG A 170 9.00 9.69 -2.92
C ARG A 170 9.36 10.58 -1.73
N ASN A 171 10.60 11.06 -1.61
CA ASN A 171 10.99 11.96 -0.53
C ASN A 171 10.34 13.33 -0.75
N LEU A 172 10.38 13.87 -1.98
CA LEU A 172 9.69 15.11 -2.33
C LEU A 172 8.18 15.02 -2.09
N ILE A 173 7.52 13.96 -2.56
CA ILE A 173 6.08 13.75 -2.35
C ILE A 173 5.75 13.61 -0.84
N SER A 174 6.59 12.94 -0.05
CA SER A 174 6.39 12.81 1.40
C SER A 174 6.61 14.14 2.16
N TYR A 175 7.45 15.03 1.64
CA TYR A 175 7.61 16.39 2.16
C TYR A 175 6.40 17.27 1.79
N LEU A 176 6.04 17.32 0.50
CA LEU A 176 4.91 18.13 0.00
C LEU A 176 3.57 17.74 0.65
N ARG A 177 3.37 16.46 0.98
CA ARG A 177 2.21 15.93 1.73
C ARG A 177 1.99 16.63 3.08
N GLN A 178 3.06 17.11 3.72
CA GLN A 178 3.00 17.79 5.02
C GLN A 178 2.69 19.29 4.89
N THR A 179 2.68 19.82 3.66
CA THR A 179 2.34 21.22 3.37
C THR A 179 0.85 21.36 3.00
N PRO A 180 0.29 22.58 3.04
CA PRO A 180 -1.09 22.85 2.59
C PRO A 180 -1.38 22.42 1.13
N ILE A 181 -0.36 22.19 0.30
CA ILE A 181 -0.51 21.73 -1.09
C ILE A 181 -1.31 20.42 -1.17
N ASN A 182 -1.25 19.55 -0.15
CA ASN A 182 -1.96 18.27 -0.12
C ASN A 182 -3.49 18.40 -0.13
N THR A 183 -4.07 19.56 0.21
CA THR A 183 -5.53 19.77 0.12
C THR A 183 -5.98 20.12 -1.31
N ILE A 184 -5.07 20.65 -2.13
CA ILE A 184 -5.34 21.09 -3.51
C ILE A 184 -4.92 19.99 -4.51
N ILE A 185 -3.74 19.40 -4.31
CA ILE A 185 -3.16 18.40 -5.20
C ILE A 185 -3.22 17.02 -4.50
N PRO A 186 -3.81 15.99 -5.13
CA PRO A 186 -3.93 14.65 -4.55
C PRO A 186 -2.59 13.88 -4.63
N LEU A 187 -1.62 14.28 -3.80
CA LEU A 187 -0.24 13.75 -3.81
C LEU A 187 -0.16 12.24 -3.51
N ASP A 188 -1.13 11.67 -2.79
CA ASP A 188 -1.30 10.23 -2.60
C ASP A 188 -1.50 9.41 -3.88
N GLN A 189 -1.91 10.07 -4.97
CA GLN A 189 -2.17 9.42 -6.25
C GLN A 189 -1.07 9.68 -7.28
N ASN A 190 0.12 10.09 -6.81
CA ASN A 190 1.33 10.31 -7.60
C ASN A 190 1.63 9.18 -8.61
N ILE A 191 1.51 7.91 -8.22
CA ILE A 191 1.77 6.77 -9.13
C ILE A 191 0.66 6.58 -10.18
N GLU A 192 -0.59 6.94 -9.88
CA GLU A 192 -1.65 6.97 -10.90
C GLU A 192 -1.46 8.15 -11.86
N PHE A 193 -0.99 9.30 -11.37
CA PHE A 193 -0.61 10.44 -12.20
C PHE A 193 0.60 10.13 -13.11
N HIS A 194 1.64 9.48 -12.60
CA HIS A 194 2.77 8.99 -13.41
C HIS A 194 2.30 8.09 -14.58
N LYS A 195 1.33 7.19 -14.35
CA LYS A 195 0.73 6.39 -15.42
C LYS A 195 -0.04 7.25 -16.43
N ALA A 196 -0.78 8.26 -15.97
CA ALA A 196 -1.51 9.16 -16.85
C ALA A 196 -0.56 9.94 -17.79
N ILE A 197 0.54 10.46 -17.25
CA ILE A 197 1.62 11.09 -18.04
C ILE A 197 2.23 10.06 -19.00
N GLY A 198 2.51 8.83 -18.55
CA GLY A 198 3.04 7.76 -19.42
C GLY A 198 2.14 7.41 -20.61
N TRP A 199 0.81 7.44 -20.43
CA TRP A 199 -0.15 7.28 -21.52
C TRP A 199 -0.22 8.51 -22.43
N SER A 200 -0.07 9.72 -21.89
CA SER A 200 0.05 10.97 -22.68
C SER A 200 1.30 10.94 -23.57
N ILE A 201 2.46 10.56 -23.02
CA ILE A 201 3.71 10.38 -23.76
C ILE A 201 3.52 9.39 -24.90
N LEU A 202 2.88 8.24 -24.66
CA LEU A 202 2.60 7.27 -25.73
C LEU A 202 1.72 7.87 -26.83
N PHE A 203 0.62 8.52 -26.48
CA PHE A 203 -0.31 9.11 -27.43
C PHE A 203 0.36 10.19 -28.29
N PHE A 204 1.01 11.18 -27.69
CA PHE A 204 1.67 12.24 -28.44
C PHE A 204 2.92 11.75 -29.17
N THR A 205 3.60 10.68 -28.72
CA THR A 205 4.68 10.03 -29.49
C THR A 205 4.14 9.40 -30.77
N ILE A 206 2.96 8.76 -30.74
CA ILE A 206 2.32 8.23 -31.95
C ILE A 206 1.98 9.36 -32.91
N VAL A 207 1.33 10.44 -32.44
CA VAL A 207 1.00 11.61 -33.26
C VAL A 207 2.25 12.24 -33.88
N HIS A 208 3.31 12.42 -33.09
CA HIS A 208 4.58 12.97 -33.52
C HIS A 208 5.28 12.09 -34.57
N THR A 209 5.40 10.78 -34.31
CA THR A 209 6.08 9.81 -35.19
C THR A 209 5.36 9.68 -36.53
N VAL A 210 4.04 9.47 -36.52
CA VAL A 210 3.24 9.34 -37.76
C VAL A 210 3.31 10.62 -38.58
N SER A 211 3.24 11.79 -37.93
CA SER A 211 3.42 13.08 -38.61
C SER A 211 4.82 13.20 -39.25
N HIS A 212 5.88 12.76 -38.56
CA HIS A 212 7.23 12.76 -39.10
C HIS A 212 7.45 11.76 -40.25
N TRP A 213 6.83 10.58 -40.23
CA TRP A 213 6.86 9.64 -41.36
C TRP A 213 6.25 10.26 -42.63
N ILE A 214 5.15 11.02 -42.49
CA ILE A 214 4.53 11.74 -43.61
C ILE A 214 5.42 12.92 -44.05
N ASN A 215 6.05 13.64 -43.11
CA ASN A 215 6.98 14.73 -43.44
C ASN A 215 8.22 14.23 -44.21
N PHE A 216 8.79 13.09 -43.81
CA PHE A 216 9.89 12.44 -44.54
C PHE A 216 9.45 11.92 -45.90
N TYR A 217 8.22 11.43 -46.03
CA TYR A 217 7.67 11.03 -47.34
C TYR A 217 7.56 12.24 -48.28
N ARG A 218 7.00 13.35 -47.81
CA ARG A 218 6.92 14.61 -48.58
C ARG A 218 8.30 15.11 -49.02
N LEU A 219 9.30 15.07 -48.13
CA LEU A 219 10.67 15.46 -48.47
C LEU A 219 11.34 14.52 -49.47
N ALA A 220 11.11 13.20 -49.36
CA ALA A 220 11.64 12.22 -50.31
C ALA A 220 11.02 12.36 -51.72
N VAL A 221 9.75 12.75 -51.81
CA VAL A 221 9.09 13.12 -53.08
C VAL A 221 9.66 14.44 -53.62
N ALA A 222 9.74 15.50 -52.80
CA ALA A 222 10.25 16.81 -53.21
C ALA A 222 11.71 16.79 -53.70
N THR A 223 12.51 15.81 -53.25
CA THR A 223 13.91 15.62 -53.65
C THR A 223 14.10 14.59 -54.77
N ASN A 224 13.02 14.03 -55.34
CA ASN A 224 13.04 12.91 -56.31
C ASN A 224 13.83 11.67 -55.81
N GLY A 225 14.02 11.52 -54.50
CA GLY A 225 14.85 10.48 -53.90
C GLY A 225 14.13 9.16 -53.61
N GLY A 226 12.81 9.13 -53.82
CA GLY A 226 11.97 7.92 -53.70
C GLY A 226 12.06 7.21 -52.34
N ILE A 227 11.81 5.90 -52.34
CA ILE A 227 11.84 5.09 -51.11
C ILE A 227 13.23 5.06 -50.45
N VAL A 228 14.31 5.15 -51.24
CA VAL A 228 15.69 5.14 -50.72
C VAL A 228 15.96 6.38 -49.87
N MET A 229 15.55 7.57 -50.33
CA MET A 229 15.67 8.79 -49.52
C MET A 229 14.78 8.73 -48.27
N TRP A 230 13.56 8.19 -48.38
CA TRP A 230 12.68 8.00 -47.23
C TRP A 230 13.31 7.11 -46.15
N LEU A 231 13.94 5.99 -46.53
CA LEU A 231 14.65 5.11 -45.62
C LEU A 231 15.88 5.79 -45.00
N LYS A 232 16.67 6.55 -45.78
CA LYS A 232 17.80 7.34 -45.26
C LYS A 232 17.35 8.39 -44.24
N LEU A 233 16.25 9.10 -44.50
CA LEU A 233 15.67 10.07 -43.56
C LEU A 233 15.19 9.41 -42.27
N ASN A 234 14.60 8.22 -42.33
CA ASN A 234 14.12 7.50 -41.15
C ASN A 234 15.25 6.89 -40.31
N PHE A 235 16.24 6.24 -40.92
CA PHE A 235 17.20 5.39 -40.19
C PHE A 235 18.62 5.96 -40.07
N ILE A 236 19.00 6.92 -40.93
CA ILE A 236 20.36 7.48 -40.97
C ILE A 236 20.40 8.93 -40.49
N SER A 237 19.32 9.70 -40.67
CA SER A 237 19.27 11.07 -40.13
C SER A 237 19.30 11.07 -38.60
N GLY A 238 19.94 12.06 -38.00
CA GLY A 238 20.04 12.19 -36.54
C GLY A 238 18.68 12.13 -35.81
N PRO A 239 17.66 12.93 -36.21
CA PRO A 239 16.33 12.86 -35.63
C PRO A 239 15.63 11.52 -35.88
N GLY A 240 15.80 10.93 -37.07
CA GLY A 240 15.21 9.62 -37.40
C GLY A 240 15.78 8.52 -36.50
N ALA A 241 17.10 8.34 -36.51
CA ALA A 241 17.80 7.33 -35.72
C ALA A 241 17.52 7.46 -34.21
N THR A 242 17.64 8.68 -33.66
CA THR A 242 17.30 8.93 -32.24
C THR A 242 15.82 8.70 -31.95
N GLY A 243 14.93 9.04 -32.89
CA GLY A 243 13.49 8.77 -32.82
C GLY A 243 13.18 7.28 -32.69
N TYR A 244 13.81 6.42 -33.50
CA TYR A 244 13.63 4.96 -33.40
C TYR A 244 14.17 4.39 -32.09
N VAL A 245 15.33 4.86 -31.60
CA VAL A 245 15.85 4.46 -30.28
C VAL A 245 14.86 4.80 -29.17
N MET A 246 14.31 6.00 -29.16
CA MET A 246 13.27 6.41 -28.20
C MET A 246 11.99 5.59 -28.35
N LEU A 247 11.51 5.37 -29.58
CA LEU A 247 10.26 4.64 -29.85
C LEU A 247 10.35 3.18 -29.38
N ILE A 248 11.45 2.49 -29.68
CA ILE A 248 11.68 1.11 -29.24
C ILE A 248 11.75 1.05 -27.70
N ALA A 249 12.51 1.95 -27.07
CA ALA A 249 12.59 2.04 -25.61
C ALA A 249 11.20 2.27 -24.99
N LEU A 250 10.42 3.22 -25.52
CA LEU A 250 9.08 3.54 -25.02
C LEU A 250 8.11 2.36 -25.16
N ILE A 251 8.08 1.68 -26.31
CA ILE A 251 7.21 0.51 -26.53
C ILE A 251 7.55 -0.59 -25.52
N VAL A 252 8.84 -0.92 -25.35
CA VAL A 252 9.29 -1.95 -24.40
C VAL A 252 8.93 -1.58 -22.95
N MET A 253 9.10 -0.30 -22.56
CA MET A 253 8.68 0.20 -21.25
C MET A 253 7.16 0.08 -21.03
N VAL A 254 6.34 0.54 -21.98
CA VAL A 254 4.87 0.49 -21.86
C VAL A 254 4.35 -0.94 -21.84
N CYS A 255 4.83 -1.80 -22.75
CA CYS A 255 4.42 -3.20 -22.82
C CYS A 255 4.76 -3.96 -21.53
N THR A 256 5.88 -3.67 -20.87
CA THR A 256 6.26 -4.33 -19.62
C THR A 256 5.60 -3.70 -18.38
N ALA A 257 5.30 -2.39 -18.39
CA ALA A 257 4.62 -1.69 -17.31
C ALA A 257 3.11 -1.92 -17.23
N ALA A 258 2.48 -2.41 -18.30
CA ALA A 258 1.05 -2.74 -18.34
C ALA A 258 0.63 -3.69 -17.20
N GLU A 259 -0.59 -3.56 -16.68
CA GLU A 259 -0.99 -4.20 -15.41
C GLU A 259 -0.91 -5.73 -15.43
N LYS A 260 -1.22 -6.38 -16.57
CA LYS A 260 -1.11 -7.84 -16.73
C LYS A 260 0.36 -8.32 -16.63
N PRO A 261 1.29 -7.93 -17.54
CA PRO A 261 2.68 -8.42 -17.51
C PRO A 261 3.44 -7.99 -16.25
N ARG A 262 3.24 -6.75 -15.75
CA ARG A 262 3.89 -6.26 -14.53
C ARG A 262 3.53 -7.08 -13.28
N ARG A 263 2.31 -7.61 -13.22
CA ARG A 263 1.87 -8.50 -12.12
C ARG A 263 2.36 -9.94 -12.26
N ALA A 264 2.59 -10.41 -13.49
CA ALA A 264 3.13 -11.74 -13.74
C ALA A 264 4.61 -11.81 -13.36
N HIS A 265 5.43 -10.84 -13.79
CA HIS A 265 6.85 -10.76 -13.45
C HIS A 265 7.27 -9.32 -13.17
N PHE A 266 7.34 -8.94 -11.89
CA PHE A 266 7.71 -7.58 -11.48
C PHE A 266 9.15 -7.23 -11.87
N ASN A 267 10.09 -8.17 -11.74
CA ASN A 267 11.51 -7.95 -12.06
C ASN A 267 11.70 -7.62 -13.54
N ARG A 268 10.97 -8.29 -14.44
CA ARG A 268 10.96 -7.95 -15.88
C ARG A 268 10.54 -6.49 -16.11
N PHE A 269 9.46 -6.05 -15.45
CA PHE A 269 9.06 -4.64 -15.48
C PHE A 269 10.18 -3.74 -14.97
N TRP A 270 10.79 -4.05 -13.83
CA TRP A 270 11.83 -3.22 -13.22
C TRP A 270 13.03 -3.02 -14.16
N TYR A 271 13.58 -4.08 -14.73
CA TYR A 271 14.72 -3.98 -15.65
C TYR A 271 14.38 -3.20 -16.92
N PHE A 272 13.29 -3.55 -17.60
CA PHE A 272 12.92 -2.87 -18.85
C PHE A 272 12.45 -1.43 -18.65
N HIS A 273 11.95 -1.07 -17.46
CA HIS A 273 11.60 0.32 -17.17
C HIS A 273 12.83 1.24 -17.05
N HIS A 274 14.02 0.70 -16.74
CA HIS A 274 15.28 1.48 -16.75
C HIS A 274 15.73 1.93 -18.15
N LEU A 275 15.07 1.48 -19.22
CA LEU A 275 15.21 2.06 -20.57
C LEU A 275 14.82 3.55 -20.63
N PHE A 276 14.27 4.14 -19.56
CA PHE A 276 14.13 5.60 -19.43
C PHE A 276 15.48 6.34 -19.58
N VAL A 277 16.61 5.70 -19.22
CA VAL A 277 17.95 6.29 -19.33
C VAL A 277 18.37 6.51 -20.78
N PRO A 278 18.46 5.49 -21.66
CA PRO A 278 18.74 5.70 -23.08
C PRO A 278 17.63 6.49 -23.79
N PHE A 279 16.38 6.42 -23.33
CA PHE A 279 15.27 7.23 -23.85
C PHE A 279 15.51 8.74 -23.65
N PHE A 280 15.77 9.21 -22.43
CA PHE A 280 16.08 10.63 -22.19
C PHE A 280 17.44 11.05 -22.78
N GLY A 281 18.42 10.15 -22.79
CA GLY A 281 19.70 10.37 -23.47
C GLY A 281 19.52 10.67 -24.96
N ALA A 282 18.72 9.85 -25.66
CA ALA A 282 18.38 10.09 -27.07
C ALA A 282 17.54 11.37 -27.25
N TRP A 283 16.60 11.67 -26.36
CA TRP A 283 15.78 12.89 -26.43
C TRP A 283 16.62 14.16 -26.34
N ALA A 284 17.64 14.19 -25.47
CA ALA A 284 18.53 15.35 -25.32
C ALA A 284 19.20 15.76 -26.64
N PHE A 285 19.52 14.80 -27.52
CA PHE A 285 20.11 15.05 -28.83
C PHE A 285 19.09 15.11 -29.98
N HIS A 286 17.91 14.50 -29.84
CA HIS A 286 16.90 14.39 -30.91
C HIS A 286 16.54 15.75 -31.56
N GLY A 287 16.42 16.81 -30.76
CA GLY A 287 16.16 18.17 -31.24
C GLY A 287 17.39 18.94 -31.76
N ALA A 288 18.61 18.44 -31.54
CA ALA A 288 19.85 19.19 -31.76
C ALA A 288 20.35 19.17 -33.22
N PHE A 289 19.79 18.34 -34.10
CA PHE A 289 20.30 18.15 -35.48
C PHE A 289 19.84 19.21 -36.51
N CYS A 290 19.14 20.26 -36.10
CA CYS A 290 18.66 21.36 -36.94
C CYS A 290 17.95 20.98 -38.27
N MET A 291 17.23 19.85 -38.27
CA MET A 291 16.57 19.35 -39.48
C MET A 291 15.44 20.27 -39.98
N ILE A 292 14.79 21.01 -39.06
CA ILE A 292 13.78 22.00 -39.41
C ILE A 292 14.33 23.37 -39.04
N GLN A 293 14.57 24.20 -40.05
CA GLN A 293 15.20 25.50 -39.92
C GLN A 293 14.14 26.62 -39.93
N PRO A 294 14.33 27.70 -39.15
CA PRO A 294 13.54 28.91 -39.32
C PRO A 294 13.92 29.65 -40.61
N ASP A 295 13.03 30.51 -41.10
CA ASP A 295 13.27 31.27 -42.34
C ASP A 295 14.35 32.36 -42.15
N ARG A 296 14.37 33.00 -40.97
CA ARG A 296 15.28 34.10 -40.60
C ARG A 296 16.54 33.59 -39.92
N GLU A 297 17.66 34.25 -40.21
CA GLU A 297 18.95 34.03 -39.53
C GLU A 297 18.94 34.56 -38.08
N PRO A 298 19.73 33.99 -37.16
CA PRO A 298 20.59 32.81 -37.33
C PRO A 298 19.80 31.50 -37.31
N LYS A 299 19.87 30.73 -38.41
CA LYS A 299 19.35 29.38 -38.48
C LYS A 299 20.11 28.52 -37.46
N CYS A 300 19.41 27.58 -36.82
CA CYS A 300 19.95 26.66 -35.82
C CYS A 300 20.33 27.22 -34.43
N LYS A 301 20.11 28.50 -34.13
CA LYS A 301 20.28 29.01 -32.75
C LYS A 301 19.18 28.44 -31.82
N ASP A 302 19.55 28.02 -30.61
CA ASP A 302 18.65 27.54 -29.54
C ASP A 302 17.77 26.29 -29.84
N ILE A 303 18.09 25.52 -30.88
CA ILE A 303 17.32 24.33 -31.31
C ILE A 303 17.20 23.19 -30.28
N ALA A 304 18.22 23.00 -29.45
CA ALA A 304 18.22 21.98 -28.39
C ALA A 304 17.45 22.49 -27.17
N SER A 305 16.11 22.53 -27.25
CA SER A 305 15.24 23.06 -26.20
C SER A 305 14.97 22.07 -25.05
N PHE A 306 15.21 20.76 -25.23
CA PHE A 306 14.81 19.72 -24.27
C PHE A 306 15.32 19.96 -22.84
N TRP A 307 16.58 20.39 -22.69
CA TRP A 307 17.16 20.63 -21.37
C TRP A 307 16.38 21.67 -20.55
N LYS A 308 15.76 22.67 -21.21
CA LYS A 308 14.97 23.73 -20.55
C LYS A 308 13.75 23.15 -19.80
N TYR A 309 13.22 22.02 -20.28
CA TYR A 309 12.09 21.31 -19.69
C TYR A 309 12.53 20.24 -18.68
N TRP A 310 13.61 19.52 -18.98
CA TRP A 310 14.03 18.34 -18.21
C TRP A 310 14.96 18.67 -17.02
N ILE A 311 15.73 19.76 -17.06
CA ILE A 311 16.80 19.99 -16.05
C ILE A 311 16.29 20.05 -14.61
N ALA A 312 15.13 20.66 -14.37
CA ALA A 312 14.55 20.76 -13.03
C ALA A 312 14.15 19.40 -12.46
N SER A 313 13.42 18.59 -13.24
CA SER A 313 12.93 17.28 -12.81
C SER A 313 14.03 16.22 -12.80
N GLY A 314 14.96 16.27 -13.75
CA GLY A 314 16.17 15.45 -13.77
C GLY A 314 17.07 15.71 -12.55
N THR A 315 17.35 16.98 -12.22
CA THR A 315 18.19 17.34 -11.07
C THR A 315 17.54 16.90 -9.75
N ILE A 316 16.25 17.16 -9.58
CA ILE A 316 15.49 16.75 -8.38
C ILE A 316 15.44 15.22 -8.24
N TYR A 317 15.25 14.50 -9.33
CA TYR A 317 15.28 13.03 -9.34
C TYR A 317 16.66 12.47 -8.99
N ILE A 318 17.74 13.01 -9.57
CA ILE A 318 19.12 12.59 -9.27
C ILE A 318 19.47 12.90 -7.81
N GLY A 319 19.16 14.11 -7.33
CA GLY A 319 19.36 14.49 -5.93
C GLY A 319 18.61 13.56 -4.98
N GLU A 320 17.36 13.20 -5.28
CA GLU A 320 16.63 12.24 -4.47
C GLU A 320 17.27 10.83 -4.49
N ARG A 321 17.76 10.36 -5.65
CA ARG A 321 18.46 9.06 -5.73
C ARG A 321 19.73 9.04 -4.90
N ILE A 322 20.53 10.12 -4.93
CA ILE A 322 21.72 10.29 -4.09
C ILE A 322 21.34 10.27 -2.59
N LEU A 323 20.30 11.01 -2.19
CA LEU A 323 19.84 11.06 -0.80
C LEU A 323 19.37 9.68 -0.29
N ARG A 324 18.68 8.89 -1.13
CA ARG A 324 18.28 7.52 -0.78
C ARG A 324 19.49 6.60 -0.61
N GLU A 325 20.47 6.68 -1.51
CA GLU A 325 21.69 5.87 -1.45
C GLU A 325 22.54 6.18 -0.21
N ILE A 326 22.65 7.46 0.16
CA ILE A 326 23.32 7.88 1.40
C ILE A 326 22.59 7.34 2.63
N ARG A 327 21.25 7.46 2.67
CA ARG A 327 20.42 6.95 3.78
C ARG A 327 20.50 5.43 3.91
N ALA A 328 20.39 4.71 2.80
CA ALA A 328 20.46 3.25 2.69
C ALA A 328 21.76 2.65 3.25
N ARG A 329 22.87 3.40 3.16
CA ARG A 329 24.19 2.95 3.59
C ARG A 329 24.42 2.99 5.10
N HIS A 330 23.50 3.57 5.87
CA HIS A 330 23.55 3.51 7.33
C HIS A 330 23.67 2.05 7.81
N THR A 331 24.47 1.81 8.83
CA THR A 331 24.52 0.49 9.48
C THR A 331 23.25 0.30 10.28
N THR A 332 22.50 -0.76 9.99
CA THR A 332 21.36 -1.17 10.81
C THR A 332 21.54 -2.64 11.22
N TYR A 333 21.11 -2.95 12.44
CA TYR A 333 21.31 -4.25 13.07
C TYR A 333 19.96 -4.86 13.41
N ILE A 334 19.76 -6.12 13.03
CA ILE A 334 18.58 -6.89 13.43
C ILE A 334 18.74 -7.23 14.92
N SER A 335 17.81 -6.78 15.74
CA SER A 335 17.79 -7.03 17.19
C SER A 335 17.07 -8.32 17.54
N LYS A 336 16.00 -8.66 16.79
CA LYS A 336 15.19 -9.86 17.02
C LYS A 336 14.53 -10.32 15.71
N VAL A 337 14.41 -11.63 15.55
CA VAL A 337 13.58 -12.27 14.51
C VAL A 337 12.57 -13.16 15.23
N VAL A 338 11.29 -13.08 14.87
CA VAL A 338 10.24 -13.95 15.41
C VAL A 338 9.51 -14.63 14.26
N MET A 339 9.42 -15.96 14.32
CA MET A 339 8.55 -16.71 13.42
C MET A 339 7.13 -16.71 13.95
N HIS A 340 6.21 -16.28 13.11
CA HIS A 340 4.77 -16.28 13.36
C HIS A 340 4.07 -17.32 12.47
N PRO A 341 2.89 -17.82 12.90
CA PRO A 341 2.00 -18.65 12.08
C PRO A 341 1.63 -18.03 10.71
N SER A 342 0.99 -18.81 9.83
CA SER A 342 0.59 -18.36 8.48
C SER A 342 1.75 -17.90 7.56
N LYS A 343 2.98 -18.40 7.80
CA LYS A 343 4.22 -18.02 7.10
C LYS A 343 4.51 -16.52 7.19
N VAL A 344 4.54 -15.97 8.40
CA VAL A 344 4.90 -14.57 8.66
C VAL A 344 6.17 -14.49 9.52
N VAL A 345 7.17 -13.71 9.08
CA VAL A 345 8.39 -13.42 9.86
C VAL A 345 8.32 -11.98 10.35
N GLU A 346 8.43 -11.76 11.66
CA GLU A 346 8.69 -10.44 12.22
C GLU A 346 10.20 -10.21 12.27
N ILE A 347 10.63 -9.06 11.74
CA ILE A 347 12.01 -8.59 11.79
C ILE A 347 12.03 -7.30 12.60
N GLN A 348 12.74 -7.29 13.73
CA GLN A 348 12.99 -6.10 14.53
C GLN A 348 14.41 -5.59 14.26
N VAL A 349 14.53 -4.30 13.93
CA VAL A 349 15.79 -3.62 13.64
C VAL A 349 15.95 -2.47 14.61
N LYS A 350 17.17 -2.28 15.15
CA LYS A 350 17.46 -1.21 16.10
C LYS A 350 17.26 0.17 15.45
N LYS A 351 16.53 1.07 16.12
CA LYS A 351 16.15 2.39 15.60
C LYS A 351 17.22 3.43 15.92
N GLU A 352 18.31 3.40 15.16
CA GLU A 352 19.37 4.41 15.26
C GLU A 352 19.14 5.50 14.22
N HIS A 353 19.01 6.76 14.66
CA HIS A 353 18.86 7.96 13.81
C HIS A 353 17.62 8.02 12.88
N ILE A 354 16.65 7.10 13.01
CA ILE A 354 15.41 7.08 12.20
C ILE A 354 14.21 7.59 13.03
N THR A 355 13.58 8.67 12.58
CA THR A 355 12.29 9.15 13.12
C THR A 355 11.13 8.60 12.29
N THR A 356 10.16 7.97 12.95
CA THR A 356 9.02 7.29 12.31
C THR A 356 7.68 7.88 12.74
N LYS A 357 6.65 7.74 11.91
CA LYS A 357 5.24 7.97 12.26
C LYS A 357 4.42 6.69 12.05
N ALA A 358 3.27 6.61 12.71
CA ALA A 358 2.44 5.43 12.68
C ALA A 358 1.83 5.19 11.29
N GLY A 359 1.78 3.93 10.87
CA GLY A 359 1.28 3.53 9.55
C GLY A 359 2.21 3.81 8.37
N GLN A 360 3.41 4.35 8.60
CA GLN A 360 4.42 4.51 7.55
C GLN A 360 5.03 3.17 7.11
N TYR A 361 5.74 3.18 5.99
CA TYR A 361 6.44 2.01 5.46
C TYR A 361 7.91 2.32 5.14
N ILE A 362 8.73 1.27 5.09
CA ILE A 362 10.14 1.33 4.69
C ILE A 362 10.38 0.44 3.47
N PHE A 363 11.46 0.67 2.75
CA PHE A 363 12.03 -0.32 1.84
C PHE A 363 13.18 -1.03 2.56
N LEU A 364 13.13 -2.36 2.56
CA LEU A 364 14.17 -3.24 3.09
C LEU A 364 14.91 -3.89 1.93
N CYS A 365 16.24 -3.89 2.01
CA CYS A 365 17.14 -4.64 1.14
C CYS A 365 18.03 -5.54 2.00
N CYS A 366 18.32 -6.74 1.51
CA CYS A 366 19.26 -7.68 2.12
C CYS A 366 20.39 -7.97 1.12
N PRO A 367 21.56 -7.31 1.25
CA PRO A 367 22.70 -7.47 0.35
C PRO A 367 23.18 -8.90 0.10
N GLU A 368 22.94 -9.83 1.04
CA GLU A 368 23.26 -11.25 0.90
C GLU A 368 22.32 -12.03 -0.04
N ILE A 369 21.19 -11.43 -0.43
CA ILE A 369 20.22 -11.99 -1.37
C ILE A 369 20.35 -11.22 -2.69
N SER A 370 20.29 -9.90 -2.62
CA SER A 370 20.41 -9.00 -3.76
C SER A 370 20.82 -7.61 -3.32
N LEU A 371 21.75 -7.00 -4.04
CA LEU A 371 22.17 -5.60 -3.85
C LEU A 371 21.15 -4.59 -4.42
N TRP A 372 20.26 -5.04 -5.30
CA TRP A 372 19.42 -4.18 -6.14
C TRP A 372 17.92 -4.29 -5.85
N GLU A 373 17.49 -5.35 -5.15
CA GLU A 373 16.09 -5.58 -4.81
C GLU A 373 15.71 -4.90 -3.49
N TRP A 374 14.81 -3.92 -3.60
CA TRP A 374 14.29 -3.14 -2.49
C TRP A 374 12.79 -3.40 -2.34
N HIS A 375 12.39 -4.05 -1.25
CA HIS A 375 11.01 -4.49 -1.02
C HIS A 375 10.31 -3.60 0.02
N PRO A 376 9.11 -3.05 -0.28
CA PRO A 376 8.37 -2.22 0.65
C PRO A 376 7.67 -3.06 1.71
N PHE A 377 7.86 -2.71 2.98
CA PHE A 377 7.16 -3.30 4.12
C PHE A 377 6.66 -2.22 5.07
N THR A 378 5.40 -2.34 5.50
CA THR A 378 4.78 -1.43 6.45
C THR A 378 5.39 -1.62 7.83
N LEU A 379 5.69 -0.52 8.52
CA LEU A 379 6.13 -0.55 9.90
C LEU A 379 4.99 -1.03 10.79
N THR A 380 5.25 -2.06 11.57
CA THR A 380 4.33 -2.61 12.58
C THR A 380 4.62 -2.12 13.98
N SER A 381 5.82 -1.56 14.22
CA SER A 381 6.17 -0.89 15.47
C SER A 381 5.60 0.52 15.56
N ALA A 382 5.43 1.01 16.79
CA ALA A 382 4.99 2.37 17.07
C ALA A 382 6.13 3.38 16.92
N PRO A 383 5.84 4.65 16.56
CA PRO A 383 6.78 5.77 16.70
C PRO A 383 7.42 5.90 18.08
N GLU A 384 6.70 5.47 19.10
CA GLU A 384 7.09 5.52 20.51
C GLU A 384 7.99 4.34 20.96
N GLU A 385 8.19 3.31 20.12
CA GLU A 385 9.08 2.16 20.40
C GLU A 385 10.53 2.43 19.94
N ASP A 386 11.52 1.86 20.66
CA ASP A 386 12.97 2.02 20.40
C ASP A 386 13.53 1.13 19.27
N PHE A 387 12.65 0.42 18.56
CA PHE A 387 12.97 -0.42 17.42
C PHE A 387 11.99 -0.16 16.27
N ILE A 388 12.42 -0.47 15.05
CA ILE A 388 11.53 -0.57 13.90
C ILE A 388 11.22 -2.04 13.65
N SER A 389 9.95 -2.43 13.57
CA SER A 389 9.57 -3.80 13.19
C SER A 389 8.75 -3.83 11.91
N VAL A 390 8.94 -4.91 11.14
CA VAL A 390 8.16 -5.23 9.95
C VAL A 390 7.73 -6.69 10.00
N HIS A 391 6.49 -6.96 9.57
CA HIS A 391 5.96 -8.32 9.43
C HIS A 391 5.92 -8.71 7.95
N VAL A 392 6.78 -9.67 7.58
CA VAL A 392 7.00 -10.14 6.21
C VAL A 392 6.28 -11.46 6.01
N ARG A 393 5.23 -11.49 5.17
CA ARG A 393 4.61 -12.75 4.75
C ARG A 393 5.44 -13.41 3.65
N VAL A 394 5.82 -14.66 3.84
CA VAL A 394 6.63 -15.44 2.89
C VAL A 394 5.73 -15.99 1.79
N VAL A 395 5.82 -15.39 0.60
CA VAL A 395 4.94 -15.67 -0.56
C VAL A 395 5.65 -15.66 -1.92
N GLY A 396 6.95 -15.40 -1.96
CA GLY A 396 7.73 -15.37 -3.20
C GLY A 396 9.23 -15.22 -2.95
N ASP A 397 9.99 -15.29 -4.03
CA ASP A 397 11.41 -15.62 -4.12
C ASP A 397 12.27 -14.87 -3.09
N PHE A 398 12.22 -13.52 -3.10
CA PHE A 398 12.95 -12.68 -2.15
C PHE A 398 12.54 -12.93 -0.69
N THR A 399 11.23 -13.04 -0.41
CA THR A 399 10.73 -13.24 0.97
C THR A 399 11.07 -14.62 1.53
N GLU A 400 11.19 -15.62 0.66
CA GLU A 400 11.58 -17.00 1.02
C GLU A 400 13.09 -17.11 1.23
N ALA A 401 13.89 -16.51 0.35
CA ALA A 401 15.32 -16.34 0.57
C ALA A 401 15.61 -15.57 1.87
N LEU A 402 14.84 -14.52 2.17
CA LEU A 402 14.98 -13.72 3.39
C LEU A 402 14.64 -14.53 4.65
N ALA A 403 13.51 -15.24 4.67
CA ALA A 403 13.16 -16.13 5.77
C ALA A 403 14.26 -17.17 6.02
N LYS A 404 14.72 -17.87 4.98
CA LYS A 404 15.78 -18.87 5.08
C LYS A 404 17.11 -18.30 5.58
N LYS A 405 17.50 -17.10 5.13
CA LYS A 405 18.69 -16.38 5.59
C LYS A 405 18.61 -15.98 7.07
N LEU A 406 17.44 -15.53 7.52
CA LEU A 406 17.16 -15.21 8.92
C LEU A 406 17.06 -16.46 9.83
N GLY A 407 17.15 -17.67 9.26
CA GLY A 407 17.03 -18.93 10.01
C GLY A 407 15.60 -19.42 10.21
N CYS A 408 14.62 -18.81 9.53
CA CYS A 408 13.22 -19.21 9.59
C CYS A 408 12.95 -20.34 8.59
N ASP A 409 12.92 -21.59 9.07
CA ASP A 409 12.59 -22.77 8.27
C ASP A 409 11.19 -23.31 8.61
N TYR A 410 10.21 -22.91 7.81
CA TYR A 410 8.81 -23.35 7.95
C TYR A 410 8.60 -24.81 7.53
N GLU A 411 9.51 -25.44 6.78
CA GLU A 411 9.38 -26.85 6.41
C GLU A 411 9.82 -27.76 7.56
N GLU A 412 10.96 -27.45 8.18
CA GLU A 412 11.38 -28.10 9.43
C GLU A 412 10.38 -27.87 10.55
N GLU A 413 9.87 -26.65 10.73
CA GLU A 413 8.81 -26.39 11.71
C GLU A 413 7.56 -27.23 11.45
N ALA A 414 7.11 -27.34 10.19
CA ALA A 414 5.96 -28.16 9.82
C ALA A 414 6.21 -29.67 10.05
N LYS A 415 7.44 -30.17 9.83
CA LYS A 415 7.84 -31.55 10.18
C LYS A 415 7.79 -31.77 11.70
N ILE A 416 8.34 -30.84 12.49
CA ILE A 416 8.35 -30.90 13.95
C ILE A 416 6.92 -30.85 14.52
N ARG A 417 6.06 -29.93 14.04
CA ARG A 417 4.64 -29.85 14.42
C ARG A 417 3.88 -31.13 14.10
N LYS A 418 4.13 -31.75 12.93
CA LYS A 418 3.53 -33.05 12.55
C LYS A 418 3.99 -34.21 13.46
N LYS A 419 5.26 -34.18 13.91
CA LYS A 419 5.85 -35.20 14.79
C LYS A 419 5.39 -35.08 16.24
N ASN A 420 5.18 -33.86 16.74
CA ASN A 420 4.87 -33.56 18.15
C ASN A 420 3.39 -33.18 18.39
N LYS A 421 2.46 -33.89 17.75
CA LYS A 421 1.01 -33.57 17.75
C LYS A 421 0.36 -33.33 19.12
N ASP A 422 0.87 -33.95 20.18
CA ASP A 422 0.19 -34.01 21.48
C ASP A 422 0.77 -33.08 22.56
N ARG A 423 1.83 -32.30 22.30
CA ARG A 423 2.56 -31.56 23.35
C ARG A 423 2.67 -30.03 23.18
N ILE A 424 2.19 -29.44 22.08
CA ILE A 424 2.35 -28.00 21.83
C ILE A 424 0.98 -27.32 21.73
N LYS A 425 0.47 -26.86 22.88
CA LYS A 425 -0.70 -25.97 22.95
C LYS A 425 -0.49 -24.70 23.79
N SER A 426 0.72 -24.47 24.33
CA SER A 426 0.93 -23.37 25.31
C SER A 426 2.38 -22.87 25.46
N GLN A 427 3.27 -23.01 24.47
CA GLN A 427 4.59 -22.36 24.55
C GLN A 427 5.24 -22.12 23.17
N TYR A 428 4.78 -21.06 22.51
CA TYR A 428 5.53 -20.36 21.47
C TYR A 428 5.52 -18.85 21.79
N ASP A 429 5.96 -18.52 23.01
CA ASP A 429 6.78 -17.31 23.13
C ASP A 429 7.95 -17.49 22.17
N GLY A 430 8.23 -16.45 21.37
CA GLY A 430 9.15 -16.55 20.25
C GLY A 430 10.50 -17.10 20.66
N ILE A 431 11.16 -17.85 19.75
CA ILE A 431 12.51 -18.40 19.96
C ILE A 431 13.44 -17.29 20.45
N ASP A 432 13.66 -17.24 21.76
CA ASP A 432 14.56 -16.28 22.35
C ASP A 432 15.96 -16.89 22.27
N ILE A 433 16.71 -16.41 21.28
CA ILE A 433 18.07 -16.88 20.93
C ILE A 433 19.05 -16.68 22.11
N SER A 434 18.59 -16.04 23.21
CA SER A 434 19.28 -15.88 24.49
C SER A 434 19.55 -17.17 25.26
N THR A 435 18.79 -18.27 25.07
CA THR A 435 18.87 -19.45 25.94
C THR A 435 19.73 -20.60 25.38
N ASN A 436 21.04 -20.51 25.68
CA ASN A 436 21.97 -21.64 25.83
C ASN A 436 22.12 -22.62 24.66
N ASN A 437 22.33 -22.13 23.44
CA ASN A 437 22.83 -22.96 22.35
C ASN A 437 23.92 -22.24 21.54
N LEU A 438 25.20 -22.50 21.86
CA LEU A 438 26.36 -21.79 21.31
C LEU A 438 26.51 -21.92 19.79
N GLU A 439 26.04 -23.04 19.20
CA GLU A 439 26.03 -23.30 17.75
C GLU A 439 25.02 -22.40 16.99
N LEU A 440 24.11 -21.73 17.70
CA LEU A 440 23.02 -20.92 17.13
C LEU A 440 23.24 -19.40 17.20
N GLN A 441 24.46 -18.94 17.53
CA GLN A 441 24.91 -17.57 17.22
C GLN A 441 25.15 -17.39 15.70
N LYS A 442 24.13 -17.70 14.91
CA LYS A 442 24.11 -17.47 13.47
C LYS A 442 24.11 -15.96 13.25
N VAL A 443 25.20 -15.43 12.73
CA VAL A 443 25.32 -13.99 12.43
C VAL A 443 24.15 -13.61 11.51
N LEU A 444 23.24 -12.78 12.03
CA LEU A 444 22.07 -12.34 11.28
C LEU A 444 22.54 -11.48 10.10
N PRO A 445 21.94 -11.64 8.91
CA PRO A 445 22.36 -10.92 7.73
C PRO A 445 22.20 -9.41 7.93
N ARG A 446 23.17 -8.62 7.44
CA ARG A 446 23.01 -7.17 7.42
C ARG A 446 21.82 -6.82 6.53
N VAL A 447 20.98 -5.92 6.99
CA VAL A 447 19.92 -5.29 6.20
C VAL A 447 20.24 -3.82 5.93
N MET A 448 19.64 -3.29 4.88
CA MET A 448 19.65 -1.86 4.55
C MET A 448 18.21 -1.36 4.55
N VAL A 449 18.00 -0.15 5.07
CA VAL A 449 16.66 0.45 5.26
C VAL A 449 16.62 1.82 4.58
N ASP A 450 15.70 2.00 3.62
CA ASP A 450 15.36 3.31 3.06
C ASP A 450 13.94 3.71 3.52
N GLY A 451 13.84 4.87 4.16
CA GLY A 451 12.58 5.42 4.65
C GLY A 451 12.74 6.23 5.94
N PRO A 452 11.65 6.44 6.69
CA PRO A 452 10.29 6.00 6.37
C PRO A 452 9.65 6.82 5.25
N PHE A 453 8.63 6.24 4.62
CA PHE A 453 7.80 6.86 3.60
C PHE A 453 6.35 6.98 4.08
N GLY A 454 5.72 8.11 3.75
CA GLY A 454 4.37 8.42 4.20
C GLY A 454 3.30 7.59 3.50
N SER A 455 2.25 7.26 4.26
CA SER A 455 1.03 6.58 3.79
C SER A 455 -0.20 7.45 4.03
N ALA A 456 -1.34 7.08 3.45
CA ALA A 456 -2.61 7.72 3.76
C ALA A 456 -3.03 7.51 5.22
N SER A 457 -2.55 6.43 5.85
CA SER A 457 -2.89 6.07 7.23
C SER A 457 -2.21 6.96 8.31
N GLU A 458 -1.30 7.88 7.95
CA GLU A 458 -0.87 8.95 8.85
C GLU A 458 -2.04 9.87 9.26
N ASP A 459 -3.07 9.98 8.42
CA ASP A 459 -4.17 10.94 8.59
C ASP A 459 -5.24 10.48 9.60
N VAL A 460 -5.13 9.28 10.17
CA VAL A 460 -6.04 8.75 11.22
C VAL A 460 -6.24 9.75 12.36
N PHE A 461 -5.18 10.46 12.76
CA PHE A 461 -5.22 11.43 13.87
C PHE A 461 -5.88 12.78 13.50
N LYS A 462 -6.26 13.01 12.23
CA LYS A 462 -6.94 14.23 11.78
C LYS A 462 -8.46 14.17 12.00
N PHE A 463 -9.04 12.97 12.01
CA PHE A 463 -10.48 12.74 12.14
C PHE A 463 -10.92 12.59 13.59
N GLU A 464 -12.19 12.87 13.88
CA GLU A 464 -12.76 12.68 15.22
C GLU A 464 -13.14 11.22 15.47
N VAL A 465 -13.63 10.54 14.43
CA VAL A 465 -13.90 9.09 14.43
C VAL A 465 -13.12 8.45 13.28
N SER A 466 -12.43 7.35 13.55
CA SER A 466 -11.71 6.59 12.51
C SER A 466 -12.19 5.14 12.43
N MET A 467 -12.58 4.72 11.23
CA MET A 467 -12.84 3.34 10.85
C MET A 467 -11.59 2.77 10.16
N LEU A 468 -10.92 1.81 10.82
CA LEU A 468 -9.75 1.11 10.33
C LEU A 468 -10.19 -0.27 9.82
N VAL A 469 -10.01 -0.57 8.54
CA VAL A 469 -10.46 -1.84 7.92
C VAL A 469 -9.27 -2.60 7.32
N GLY A 470 -8.80 -3.61 8.06
CA GLY A 470 -7.73 -4.51 7.63
C GLY A 470 -8.27 -5.83 7.09
N ALA A 471 -7.68 -6.36 6.02
CA ALA A 471 -8.01 -7.69 5.51
C ALA A 471 -6.77 -8.58 5.34
N GLY A 472 -6.76 -9.74 6.03
CA GLY A 472 -5.60 -10.63 6.12
C GLY A 472 -4.35 -9.88 6.62
N ILE A 473 -3.23 -10.02 5.90
CA ILE A 473 -1.96 -9.31 6.20
C ILE A 473 -2.06 -7.77 6.05
N GLY A 474 -3.14 -7.24 5.46
CA GLY A 474 -3.43 -5.80 5.42
C GLY A 474 -3.70 -5.16 6.78
N VAL A 475 -3.58 -5.91 7.88
CA VAL A 475 -3.62 -5.39 9.25
C VAL A 475 -2.32 -4.70 9.70
N THR A 476 -1.19 -4.96 9.03
CA THR A 476 0.13 -4.41 9.40
C THR A 476 0.20 -2.88 9.58
N PRO A 477 -0.40 -1.99 8.75
CA PRO A 477 -0.44 -0.55 9.05
C PRO A 477 -1.16 -0.26 10.36
N PHE A 478 -2.27 -0.97 10.62
CA PHE A 478 -3.09 -0.76 11.80
C PHE A 478 -2.40 -1.24 13.08
N ALA A 479 -1.45 -2.17 13.02
CA ALA A 479 -0.57 -2.53 14.13
C ALA A 479 0.11 -1.30 14.77
N SER A 480 0.83 -0.54 13.94
CA SER A 480 1.57 0.65 14.35
C SER A 480 0.64 1.78 14.83
N ILE A 481 -0.51 1.92 14.16
CA ILE A 481 -1.51 2.94 14.47
C ILE A 481 -2.20 2.65 15.80
N LEU A 482 -2.69 1.44 16.03
CA LEU A 482 -3.35 1.04 17.27
C LEU A 482 -2.40 1.14 18.47
N LYS A 483 -1.13 0.73 18.32
CA LYS A 483 -0.09 0.98 19.33
C LYS A 483 0.12 2.47 19.60
N SER A 484 0.31 3.30 18.57
CA SER A 484 0.57 4.75 18.76
C SER A 484 -0.66 5.47 19.34
N ILE A 485 -1.88 5.03 19.04
CA ILE A 485 -3.11 5.49 19.70
C ILE A 485 -3.06 5.13 21.18
N TRP A 486 -2.79 3.87 21.53
CA TRP A 486 -2.65 3.40 22.91
C TRP A 486 -1.60 4.21 23.69
N TYR A 487 -0.41 4.45 23.12
CA TYR A 487 0.62 5.28 23.72
C TYR A 487 0.15 6.72 23.97
N ARG A 488 -0.63 7.31 23.05
CA ARG A 488 -1.13 8.70 23.18
C ARG A 488 -2.29 8.85 24.15
N VAL A 489 -3.13 7.82 24.29
CA VAL A 489 -4.21 7.79 25.28
C VAL A 489 -3.63 7.65 26.69
N ASN A 490 -2.65 6.76 26.89
CA ASN A 490 -2.07 6.51 28.21
C ASN A 490 -0.97 7.51 28.62
N TYR A 491 -0.24 8.08 27.64
CA TYR A 491 0.81 9.08 27.86
C TYR A 491 0.60 10.32 26.99
N PRO A 492 -0.47 11.12 27.26
CA PRO A 492 -0.87 12.24 26.41
C PRO A 492 0.15 13.38 26.42
N LYS A 493 0.95 13.47 25.36
CA LYS A 493 1.91 14.59 25.13
C LYS A 493 1.30 15.75 24.34
N LYS A 494 0.20 15.50 23.60
CA LYS A 494 -0.53 16.49 22.76
C LYS A 494 -2.00 16.10 22.70
N SER A 495 -2.89 17.09 22.65
CA SER A 495 -4.32 16.85 22.39
C SER A 495 -4.52 16.31 20.97
N THR A 496 -5.39 15.30 20.82
CA THR A 496 -5.78 14.69 19.54
C THR A 496 -7.25 14.93 19.27
N LYS A 497 -7.64 15.15 17.99
CA LYS A 497 -9.05 15.22 17.61
C LYS A 497 -9.79 13.89 17.74
N LEU A 498 -9.06 12.78 17.60
CA LEU A 498 -9.59 11.43 17.62
C LEU A 498 -10.24 11.10 18.98
N ARG A 499 -11.53 10.73 18.96
CA ARG A 499 -12.36 10.39 20.13
C ARG A 499 -12.81 8.94 20.18
N LYS A 500 -12.89 8.27 19.02
CA LYS A 500 -13.31 6.86 18.89
C LYS A 500 -12.67 6.22 17.67
N VAL A 501 -12.31 4.95 17.80
CA VAL A 501 -11.74 4.11 16.74
C VAL A 501 -12.58 2.85 16.60
N TYR A 502 -12.97 2.52 15.38
CA TYR A 502 -13.57 1.24 15.02
C TYR A 502 -12.58 0.44 14.18
N PHE A 503 -12.12 -0.70 14.67
CA PHE A 503 -11.15 -1.55 13.99
C PHE A 503 -11.80 -2.84 13.51
N PHE A 504 -12.01 -2.94 12.20
CA PHE A 504 -12.57 -4.11 11.52
C PHE A 504 -11.44 -4.97 10.95
N TRP A 505 -11.29 -6.19 11.45
CA TRP A 505 -10.30 -7.13 10.93
C TRP A 505 -10.94 -8.35 10.27
N ILE A 506 -10.70 -8.53 8.97
CA ILE A 506 -11.39 -9.51 8.13
C ILE A 506 -10.39 -10.55 7.62
N CYS A 507 -10.50 -11.78 8.11
CA CYS A 507 -9.69 -12.90 7.66
C CYS A 507 -10.55 -14.00 7.03
N ARG A 508 -9.91 -14.91 6.31
CA ARG A 508 -10.54 -16.15 5.82
C ARG A 508 -10.26 -17.34 6.73
N ASP A 509 -9.08 -17.37 7.32
CA ASP A 509 -8.50 -18.53 7.98
C ASP A 509 -8.17 -18.17 9.44
N TYR A 510 -8.38 -19.11 10.36
CA TYR A 510 -8.13 -18.95 11.80
C TYR A 510 -6.68 -18.54 12.07
N ASP A 511 -5.72 -19.26 11.47
CA ASP A 511 -4.27 -19.09 11.64
C ASP A 511 -3.75 -17.69 11.26
N SER A 512 -4.57 -16.87 10.57
CA SER A 512 -4.24 -15.47 10.28
C SER A 512 -4.44 -14.54 11.48
N PHE A 513 -5.20 -14.96 12.49
CA PHE A 513 -5.48 -14.19 13.70
C PHE A 513 -4.35 -14.28 14.74
N GLU A 514 -3.72 -15.45 14.89
CA GLU A 514 -2.80 -15.78 16.00
C GLU A 514 -1.69 -14.74 16.23
N TRP A 515 -0.99 -14.30 15.17
CA TRP A 515 0.20 -13.43 15.31
C TRP A 515 -0.11 -12.00 15.78
N PHE A 516 -1.35 -11.53 15.60
CA PHE A 516 -1.78 -10.19 15.99
C PHE A 516 -2.69 -10.20 17.24
N GLN A 517 -3.17 -11.39 17.61
CA GLN A 517 -4.05 -11.66 18.74
C GLN A 517 -3.48 -11.12 20.06
N SER A 518 -2.18 -11.36 20.30
CA SER A 518 -1.47 -10.91 21.51
C SER A 518 -1.50 -9.38 21.66
N LEU A 519 -1.30 -8.64 20.56
CA LEU A 519 -1.38 -7.18 20.56
C LEU A 519 -2.81 -6.70 20.82
N LEU A 520 -3.80 -7.28 20.15
CA LEU A 520 -5.21 -6.89 20.35
C LEU A 520 -5.68 -7.16 21.79
N SER A 521 -5.31 -8.30 22.37
CA SER A 521 -5.63 -8.62 23.77
C SER A 521 -4.97 -7.65 24.75
N ALA A 522 -3.71 -7.27 24.51
CA ALA A 522 -3.01 -6.31 25.36
C ALA A 522 -3.64 -4.90 25.29
N ILE A 523 -4.11 -4.48 24.11
CA ILE A 523 -4.81 -3.21 23.91
C ILE A 523 -6.18 -3.24 24.60
N GLU A 524 -6.97 -4.29 24.41
CA GLU A 524 -8.33 -4.41 24.94
C GLU A 524 -8.38 -4.62 26.46
N GLU A 525 -7.37 -5.25 27.06
CA GLU A 525 -7.26 -5.37 28.52
C GLU A 525 -7.00 -4.03 29.21
N GLN A 526 -6.41 -3.07 28.49
CA GLN A 526 -5.97 -1.78 29.01
C GLN A 526 -6.88 -0.62 28.57
N ASP A 527 -7.65 -0.77 27.49
CA ASP A 527 -8.67 0.19 27.05
C ASP A 527 -9.97 0.07 27.87
N LEU A 528 -9.91 0.56 29.11
CA LEU A 528 -11.04 0.56 30.04
C LEU A 528 -12.20 1.50 29.61
N GLN A 529 -11.99 2.36 28.61
CA GLN A 529 -12.99 3.33 28.12
C GLN A 529 -13.63 2.89 26.78
N GLN A 530 -13.22 1.75 26.22
CA GLN A 530 -13.63 1.29 24.88
C GLN A 530 -13.41 2.34 23.79
N PHE A 531 -12.29 3.06 23.86
CA PHE A 531 -11.85 4.02 22.84
C PHE A 531 -11.64 3.34 21.48
N ILE A 532 -11.16 2.09 21.50
CA ILE A 532 -10.92 1.21 20.37
C ILE A 532 -11.94 0.06 20.42
N GLU A 533 -12.88 0.06 19.48
CA GLU A 533 -13.86 -1.02 19.31
C GLU A 533 -13.37 -2.00 18.25
N ILE A 534 -13.13 -3.24 18.65
CA ILE A 534 -12.56 -4.29 17.78
C ILE A 534 -13.71 -5.14 17.24
N HIS A 535 -13.76 -5.33 15.92
CA HIS A 535 -14.72 -6.22 15.26
C HIS A 535 -13.98 -7.20 14.37
N THR A 536 -13.88 -8.44 14.83
CA THR A 536 -13.18 -9.50 14.10
C THR A 536 -14.18 -10.26 13.22
N TYR A 537 -13.84 -10.52 11.95
CA TYR A 537 -14.71 -11.17 10.96
C TYR A 537 -14.03 -12.36 10.30
N LEU A 538 -14.56 -13.57 10.54
CA LEU A 538 -14.12 -14.81 9.90
C LEU A 538 -15.01 -15.11 8.68
N THR A 539 -14.43 -14.96 7.49
CA THR A 539 -15.12 -15.09 6.19
C THR A 539 -14.93 -16.46 5.51
N GLY A 540 -14.17 -17.37 6.12
CA GLY A 540 -14.00 -18.74 5.64
C GLY A 540 -15.26 -19.59 5.79
N ARG A 541 -15.30 -20.72 5.09
CA ARG A 541 -16.32 -21.76 5.31
C ARG A 541 -15.91 -22.59 6.53
N LEU A 542 -16.57 -22.36 7.67
CA LEU A 542 -16.50 -23.26 8.81
C LEU A 542 -17.25 -24.57 8.51
N ARG A 543 -16.74 -25.71 9.00
CA ARG A 543 -17.47 -26.98 8.97
C ARG A 543 -18.58 -26.95 10.03
N HIS A 544 -19.67 -27.66 9.81
CA HIS A 544 -20.79 -27.69 10.77
C HIS A 544 -20.36 -28.15 12.18
N SER A 545 -19.40 -29.09 12.26
CA SER A 545 -18.79 -29.53 13.53
C SER A 545 -17.96 -28.45 14.22
N GLU A 546 -17.32 -27.55 13.46
CA GLU A 546 -16.52 -26.45 14.00
C GLU A 546 -17.46 -25.36 14.53
N VAL A 547 -18.50 -24.99 13.79
CA VAL A 547 -19.53 -24.01 14.23
C VAL A 547 -20.18 -24.46 15.53
N GLY A 548 -20.57 -25.74 15.66
CA GLY A 548 -21.15 -26.28 16.89
C GLY A 548 -20.18 -26.20 18.08
N ASN A 549 -18.91 -26.60 17.88
CA ASN A 549 -17.90 -26.51 18.93
C ASN A 549 -17.61 -25.07 19.34
N ILE A 550 -17.61 -24.11 18.41
CA ILE A 550 -17.40 -22.70 18.73
C ILE A 550 -18.58 -22.17 19.54
N LEU A 551 -19.81 -22.32 19.05
CA LEU A 551 -21.02 -21.80 19.70
C LEU A 551 -21.21 -22.35 21.13
N VAL A 552 -20.95 -23.64 21.34
CA VAL A 552 -21.06 -24.29 22.67
C VAL A 552 -19.99 -23.80 23.65
N ASN A 553 -18.81 -23.41 23.19
CA ASN A 553 -17.76 -22.88 24.06
C ASN A 553 -17.86 -21.35 24.25
N ASP A 554 -18.56 -20.64 23.36
CA ASP A 554 -18.73 -19.18 23.44
C ASP A 554 -19.83 -18.80 24.46
N ASP A 555 -20.86 -19.64 24.59
CA ASP A 555 -22.04 -19.42 25.44
C ASP A 555 -21.70 -19.58 26.95
N GLY A 556 -21.10 -18.55 27.52
CA GLY A 556 -20.73 -18.46 28.95
C GLY A 556 -19.32 -17.93 29.23
N ASN A 557 -18.47 -17.78 28.21
CA ASN A 557 -17.11 -17.26 28.38
C ASN A 557 -17.05 -15.73 28.26
N ILE A 558 -16.14 -15.10 29.02
CA ILE A 558 -15.90 -13.63 29.00
C ILE A 558 -15.02 -13.23 27.80
N LYS A 559 -14.34 -14.21 27.18
CA LYS A 559 -13.45 -14.04 26.02
C LYS A 559 -13.88 -15.00 24.90
N ASP A 560 -13.96 -14.46 23.69
CA ASP A 560 -14.21 -15.14 22.41
C ASP A 560 -13.31 -16.35 22.23
N THR A 561 -13.90 -17.49 21.88
CA THR A 561 -13.17 -18.77 21.84
C THR A 561 -12.17 -18.90 20.70
N ILE A 562 -12.29 -18.04 19.67
CA ILE A 562 -11.40 -18.01 18.50
C ILE A 562 -10.20 -17.09 18.77
N THR A 563 -10.47 -15.87 19.21
CA THR A 563 -9.46 -14.79 19.31
C THR A 563 -9.02 -14.50 20.73
N GLY A 564 -9.64 -15.08 21.76
CA GLY A 564 -9.34 -14.77 23.16
C GLY A 564 -9.57 -13.31 23.55
N LEU A 565 -10.24 -12.52 22.70
CA LEU A 565 -10.64 -11.13 22.94
C LEU A 565 -11.98 -11.10 23.67
N ARG A 566 -12.28 -10.02 24.39
CA ARG A 566 -13.63 -9.75 24.94
C ARG A 566 -14.62 -9.41 23.82
N SER A 567 -14.12 -8.85 22.73
CA SER A 567 -14.87 -8.54 21.51
C SER A 567 -15.14 -9.83 20.70
N PRO A 568 -16.40 -10.18 20.41
CA PRO A 568 -16.76 -11.45 19.76
C PRO A 568 -16.39 -11.48 18.28
N THR A 569 -16.03 -12.66 17.77
CA THR A 569 -15.79 -12.89 16.34
C THR A 569 -17.10 -13.08 15.58
N HIS A 570 -17.33 -12.23 14.59
CA HIS A 570 -18.47 -12.33 13.68
C HIS A 570 -18.18 -13.30 12.51
N TYR A 571 -19.19 -14.09 12.14
CA TYR A 571 -19.10 -15.04 11.03
C TYR A 571 -19.69 -14.48 9.74
N GLY A 572 -19.01 -14.75 8.61
CA GLY A 572 -19.41 -14.25 7.30
C GLY A 572 -18.87 -12.85 7.01
N ARG A 573 -19.50 -12.14 6.08
CA ARG A 573 -19.01 -10.84 5.58
C ARG A 573 -19.66 -9.66 6.34
N PRO A 574 -18.91 -8.59 6.65
CA PRO A 574 -19.49 -7.39 7.25
C PRO A 574 -20.61 -6.81 6.41
N ASN A 575 -21.75 -6.48 7.05
CA ASN A 575 -22.83 -5.75 6.40
C ASN A 575 -22.51 -4.26 6.41
N TRP A 576 -21.72 -3.81 5.42
CA TRP A 576 -21.31 -2.42 5.31
C TRP A 576 -22.46 -1.42 5.19
N ASP A 577 -23.64 -1.80 4.71
CA ASP A 577 -24.78 -0.88 4.70
C ASP A 577 -25.26 -0.57 6.12
N LYS A 578 -25.44 -1.60 6.97
CA LYS A 578 -25.78 -1.42 8.39
C LYS A 578 -24.66 -0.70 9.16
N ILE A 579 -23.40 -1.05 8.92
CA ILE A 579 -22.26 -0.45 9.63
C ILE A 579 -22.17 1.06 9.34
N PHE A 580 -22.25 1.46 8.07
CA PHE A 580 -22.19 2.88 7.70
C PHE A 580 -23.45 3.65 8.09
N SER A 581 -24.65 3.07 8.01
CA SER A 581 -25.88 3.74 8.47
C SER A 581 -25.82 4.02 9.97
N ASN A 582 -25.46 3.01 10.77
CA ASN A 582 -25.42 3.16 12.22
C ASN A 582 -24.36 4.18 12.66
N MET A 583 -23.20 4.20 12.00
CA MET A 583 -22.15 5.19 12.30
C MET A 583 -22.56 6.62 11.94
N ARG A 584 -23.31 6.81 10.85
CA ARG A 584 -23.92 8.12 10.51
C ARG A 584 -24.91 8.55 11.61
N ASP A 585 -25.80 7.65 12.00
CA ASP A 585 -26.87 7.94 12.95
C ASP A 585 -26.34 8.18 14.38
N GLN A 586 -25.20 7.57 14.72
CA GLN A 586 -24.49 7.77 15.99
C GLN A 586 -23.62 9.03 16.04
N TYR A 587 -23.13 9.52 14.88
CA TYR A 587 -22.19 10.64 14.78
C TYR A 587 -22.67 11.72 13.79
N PRO A 588 -23.75 12.46 14.13
CA PRO A 588 -24.19 13.61 13.33
C PRO A 588 -23.10 14.69 13.23
N SER A 589 -23.12 15.48 12.15
CA SER A 589 -22.17 16.58 11.87
C SER A 589 -20.66 16.24 11.98
N THR A 590 -20.29 14.95 11.91
CA THR A 590 -18.93 14.46 12.21
C THR A 590 -18.16 14.03 10.95
N ASP A 591 -16.87 14.35 10.89
CA ASP A 591 -15.96 13.84 9.85
C ASP A 591 -15.37 12.47 10.27
N VAL A 592 -15.73 11.41 9.55
CA VAL A 592 -15.31 10.02 9.78
C VAL A 592 -14.26 9.60 8.76
N GLY A 593 -13.06 9.27 9.24
CA GLY A 593 -11.97 8.76 8.39
C GLY A 593 -12.07 7.24 8.21
N VAL A 594 -12.23 6.76 6.97
CA VAL A 594 -12.31 5.33 6.63
C VAL A 594 -11.01 4.90 5.94
N PHE A 595 -10.17 4.16 6.65
CA PHE A 595 -8.86 3.70 6.19
C PHE A 595 -8.92 2.22 5.84
N PHE A 596 -8.55 1.85 4.62
CA PHE A 596 -8.61 0.47 4.15
C PHE A 596 -7.28 -0.06 3.62
N CYS A 597 -6.87 -1.22 4.11
CA CYS A 597 -5.75 -1.99 3.56
C CYS A 597 -6.14 -3.46 3.34
N GLY A 598 -6.15 -3.89 2.07
CA GLY A 598 -6.66 -5.20 1.68
C GLY A 598 -6.96 -5.37 0.18
N PRO A 599 -7.79 -6.36 -0.21
CA PRO A 599 -8.03 -6.70 -1.60
C PRO A 599 -8.90 -5.66 -2.33
N LYS A 600 -8.54 -5.34 -3.59
CA LYS A 600 -9.21 -4.31 -4.42
C LYS A 600 -10.77 -4.36 -4.43
N PRO A 601 -11.45 -5.53 -4.49
CA PRO A 601 -12.92 -5.57 -4.49
C PRO A 601 -13.55 -5.03 -3.21
N LEU A 602 -12.97 -5.35 -2.04
CA LEU A 602 -13.45 -4.85 -0.75
C LEU A 602 -13.22 -3.34 -0.62
N GLY A 603 -12.05 -2.85 -1.04
CA GLY A 603 -11.80 -1.41 -1.10
C GLY A 603 -12.75 -0.66 -2.04
N LYS A 604 -13.12 -1.26 -3.19
CA LYS A 604 -14.15 -0.69 -4.08
C LYS A 604 -15.52 -0.67 -3.39
N GLN A 605 -15.87 -1.72 -2.64
CA GLN A 605 -17.13 -1.78 -1.89
C GLN A 605 -17.16 -0.67 -0.82
N LEU A 606 -16.14 -0.59 0.04
CA LEU A 606 -16.02 0.43 1.09
C LEU A 606 -16.10 1.84 0.52
N HIS A 607 -15.30 2.17 -0.50
CA HIS A 607 -15.36 3.47 -1.19
C HIS A 607 -16.77 3.79 -1.73
N THR A 608 -17.46 2.80 -2.30
CA THR A 608 -18.85 2.97 -2.78
C THR A 608 -19.79 3.25 -1.61
N LYS A 609 -19.58 2.63 -0.44
CA LYS A 609 -20.38 2.88 0.76
C LYS A 609 -20.08 4.23 1.42
N CYS A 610 -18.82 4.67 1.45
CA CYS A 610 -18.46 6.03 1.87
C CYS A 610 -19.24 7.08 1.07
N ASN A 611 -19.26 6.96 -0.27
CA ASN A 611 -19.98 7.89 -1.14
C ASN A 611 -21.51 7.78 -1.00
N LEU A 612 -22.04 6.58 -0.72
CA LEU A 612 -23.49 6.34 -0.57
C LEU A 612 -24.06 6.87 0.74
N TRP A 613 -23.27 6.84 1.81
CA TRP A 613 -23.72 7.17 3.17
C TRP A 613 -23.19 8.52 3.69
N SER A 614 -22.30 9.19 2.95
CA SER A 614 -21.91 10.58 3.24
C SER A 614 -23.02 11.58 2.93
N GLN A 615 -23.14 12.60 3.78
CA GLN A 615 -24.03 13.74 3.59
C GLN A 615 -23.19 15.00 3.35
N GLY A 616 -23.39 15.67 2.22
CA GLY A 616 -22.55 16.78 1.76
C GLY A 616 -22.86 18.17 2.35
N PHE A 617 -23.71 18.23 3.38
CA PHE A 617 -24.11 19.47 4.06
C PHE A 617 -23.23 19.72 5.30
N GLU A 618 -23.28 20.93 5.87
CA GLU A 618 -22.46 21.30 7.04
C GLU A 618 -22.77 20.40 8.26
N ASP A 619 -24.06 20.13 8.53
CA ASP A 619 -24.55 19.25 9.60
C ASP A 619 -24.55 17.74 9.24
N GLY A 620 -24.06 17.38 8.06
CA GLY A 620 -24.02 15.98 7.59
C GLY A 620 -22.81 15.20 8.09
N THR A 621 -22.97 13.92 8.39
CA THR A 621 -21.83 13.01 8.61
C THR A 621 -21.10 12.77 7.29
N ARG A 622 -19.78 12.94 7.26
CA ARG A 622 -18.96 12.82 6.04
C ARG A 622 -17.94 11.70 6.17
N PHE A 623 -17.95 10.73 5.25
CA PHE A 623 -17.03 9.59 5.25
C PHE A 623 -15.92 9.78 4.20
N TYR A 624 -14.69 9.98 4.67
CA TYR A 624 -13.50 10.18 3.85
C TYR A 624 -12.77 8.85 3.65
N TYR A 625 -12.57 8.42 2.41
CA TYR A 625 -12.01 7.11 2.09
C TYR A 625 -10.50 7.17 1.79
N GLY A 626 -9.69 6.77 2.77
CA GLY A 626 -8.25 6.50 2.63
C GLY A 626 -7.97 5.11 2.06
N LYS A 627 -7.18 5.05 0.97
CA LYS A 627 -6.97 3.83 0.18
C LYS A 627 -5.53 3.32 0.23
N GLU A 628 -5.34 2.05 0.59
CA GLU A 628 -4.09 1.30 0.38
C GLU A 628 -4.30 0.11 -0.58
N ILE A 629 -3.23 -0.47 -1.17
CA ILE A 629 -3.32 -1.42 -2.31
C ILE A 629 -2.25 -2.52 -2.27
N HIS A 630 -2.65 -3.81 -2.23
CA HIS A 630 -1.80 -4.97 -2.60
C HIS A 630 -2.60 -6.09 -3.33
N VAL A 631 -1.95 -6.91 -4.18
CA VAL A 631 -2.55 -8.04 -4.95
C VAL A 631 -1.48 -9.10 -5.34
N THR A 632 -1.82 -10.39 -5.44
CA THR A 632 -1.00 -11.50 -5.97
C THR A 632 -1.75 -12.38 -7.02
N SER A 633 -1.02 -13.26 -7.70
CA SER A 633 -1.46 -14.26 -8.70
C SER A 633 -0.58 -15.52 -8.57
N PRO A 634 -1.04 -16.74 -8.89
CA PRO A 634 -0.15 -17.90 -9.01
C PRO A 634 0.85 -17.73 -10.17
N GLY A 635 1.99 -18.42 -10.06
CA GLY A 635 3.16 -18.23 -10.92
C GLY A 635 3.01 -18.77 -12.34
N ALA A 636 3.62 -18.08 -13.30
CA ALA A 636 3.80 -18.58 -14.66
C ALA A 636 5.16 -19.30 -14.76
N GLY A 637 5.17 -20.51 -15.30
CA GLY A 637 6.39 -21.24 -15.62
C GLY A 637 6.25 -22.01 -16.94
N PRO A 638 7.35 -22.59 -17.44
CA PRO A 638 7.30 -23.88 -18.10
C PRO A 638 7.15 -24.99 -17.05
N TRP A 639 6.34 -26.01 -17.30
CA TRP A 639 6.07 -27.10 -16.34
C TRP A 639 6.62 -28.45 -16.83
N ALA A 640 7.16 -29.25 -15.91
CA ALA A 640 7.68 -30.57 -16.26
C ALA A 640 6.55 -31.53 -16.63
N ILE A 641 6.75 -32.34 -17.68
CA ILE A 641 5.88 -33.49 -17.96
C ILE A 641 5.89 -34.44 -16.76
N GLY A 642 4.73 -34.95 -16.36
CA GLY A 642 4.52 -35.74 -15.14
C GLY A 642 4.35 -34.92 -13.86
N SER A 643 4.59 -33.60 -13.86
CA SER A 643 4.33 -32.77 -12.67
C SER A 643 2.84 -32.55 -12.42
N THR A 644 2.45 -32.52 -11.14
CA THR A 644 1.09 -32.11 -10.74
C THR A 644 1.04 -30.58 -10.67
N GLN A 645 0.06 -29.99 -11.34
CA GLN A 645 -0.15 -28.55 -11.46
C GLN A 645 -1.60 -28.20 -11.11
N SER A 646 -1.84 -26.99 -10.62
CA SER A 646 -3.16 -26.56 -10.15
C SER A 646 -3.69 -25.41 -11.00
N VAL A 647 -4.89 -25.56 -11.58
CA VAL A 647 -5.64 -24.40 -12.13
C VAL A 647 -6.42 -23.76 -10.99
N SER A 648 -6.03 -22.56 -10.57
CA SER A 648 -6.79 -21.75 -9.60
C SER A 648 -7.71 -20.74 -10.28
N TRP A 649 -8.96 -20.63 -9.84
CA TRP A 649 -9.89 -19.59 -10.27
C TRP A 649 -10.60 -18.92 -9.09
N TRP A 650 -11.16 -17.73 -9.33
CA TRP A 650 -12.15 -17.13 -8.46
C TRP A 650 -13.27 -16.44 -9.25
N SER A 651 -14.51 -16.71 -8.88
CA SER A 651 -15.68 -15.91 -9.28
C SER A 651 -16.26 -15.17 -8.08
N LEU A 652 -16.66 -13.91 -8.30
CA LEU A 652 -17.27 -13.04 -7.28
C LEU A 652 -18.76 -12.78 -7.53
N SER A 653 -19.33 -13.36 -8.59
CA SER A 653 -20.64 -12.99 -9.14
C SER A 653 -21.55 -14.19 -9.46
N ILE A 654 -21.14 -15.41 -9.15
CA ILE A 654 -21.86 -16.66 -9.46
C ILE A 654 -21.97 -17.50 -8.17
N SER A 655 -23.12 -18.18 -7.97
CA SER A 655 -23.35 -19.01 -6.78
C SER A 655 -22.33 -20.15 -6.68
N THR A 656 -21.84 -20.40 -5.46
CA THR A 656 -20.79 -21.39 -5.19
C THR A 656 -21.25 -22.86 -5.26
N GLU A 657 -22.52 -23.09 -5.58
CA GLU A 657 -23.11 -24.42 -5.83
C GLU A 657 -23.17 -24.76 -7.33
N SER A 658 -22.88 -23.79 -8.21
CA SER A 658 -22.87 -24.00 -9.66
C SER A 658 -21.65 -24.83 -10.06
N LEU A 659 -21.76 -25.73 -11.03
CA LEU A 659 -20.62 -26.50 -11.54
C LEU A 659 -19.87 -25.73 -12.64
N VAL A 660 -18.54 -25.85 -12.65
CA VAL A 660 -17.62 -25.35 -13.67
C VAL A 660 -16.83 -26.49 -14.28
N LYS A 661 -16.62 -26.45 -15.60
CA LYS A 661 -15.75 -27.38 -16.32
C LYS A 661 -14.42 -26.72 -16.65
N ILE A 662 -13.34 -27.45 -16.43
CA ILE A 662 -11.97 -27.08 -16.74
C ILE A 662 -11.56 -27.83 -18.00
N LYS A 663 -11.00 -27.12 -18.99
CA LYS A 663 -10.35 -27.69 -20.19
C LYS A 663 -8.94 -27.14 -20.30
N ILE A 664 -7.94 -27.97 -20.58
CA ILE A 664 -6.62 -27.49 -21.00
C ILE A 664 -6.53 -27.63 -22.50
N ILE A 665 -6.15 -26.55 -23.19
CA ILE A 665 -6.20 -26.44 -24.64
C ILE A 665 -4.80 -26.17 -25.18
N CYS A 666 -4.40 -26.96 -26.18
CA CYS A 666 -3.20 -26.79 -26.97
C CYS A 666 -3.40 -25.62 -27.95
N LYS A 667 -2.51 -24.61 -27.96
CA LYS A 667 -2.71 -23.35 -28.67
C LYS A 667 -2.56 -23.49 -30.19
N GLY A 668 -1.59 -24.26 -30.66
CA GLY A 668 -1.36 -24.49 -32.09
C GLY A 668 -2.47 -25.33 -32.72
N SER A 669 -2.84 -26.45 -32.07
CA SER A 669 -3.83 -27.40 -32.62
C SER A 669 -5.29 -27.16 -32.20
N GLY A 670 -5.55 -26.33 -31.18
CA GLY A 670 -6.88 -26.16 -30.60
C GLY A 670 -7.41 -27.38 -29.83
N LYS A 671 -6.64 -28.47 -29.75
CA LYS A 671 -7.05 -29.73 -29.13
C LYS A 671 -7.14 -29.60 -27.61
N VAL A 672 -8.21 -30.13 -27.02
CA VAL A 672 -8.33 -30.30 -25.56
C VAL A 672 -7.45 -31.48 -25.13
N VAL A 673 -6.53 -31.24 -24.20
CA VAL A 673 -5.57 -32.25 -23.70
C VAL A 673 -5.84 -32.71 -22.26
N HIS A 674 -6.70 -32.00 -21.52
CA HIS A 674 -7.19 -32.40 -20.20
C HIS A 674 -8.59 -31.82 -19.94
N THR A 675 -9.40 -32.54 -19.14
CA THR A 675 -10.73 -32.10 -18.68
C THR A 675 -10.91 -32.37 -17.18
N GLY A 676 -11.55 -31.46 -16.47
CA GLY A 676 -11.95 -31.63 -15.06
C GLY A 676 -13.25 -30.89 -14.73
N GLU A 677 -13.83 -31.17 -13.57
CA GLU A 677 -15.06 -30.54 -13.09
C GLU A 677 -14.93 -30.17 -11.61
N ALA A 678 -15.49 -29.02 -11.23
CA ALA A 678 -15.42 -28.49 -9.87
C ALA A 678 -16.57 -27.53 -9.57
N THR A 679 -16.71 -27.10 -8.31
CA THR A 679 -17.69 -26.08 -7.92
C THR A 679 -17.20 -24.66 -8.20
N CYS A 680 -18.12 -23.77 -8.59
CA CYS A 680 -17.88 -22.35 -8.80
C CYS A 680 -17.55 -21.62 -7.47
N GLY A 681 -16.96 -20.43 -7.57
CA GLY A 681 -16.43 -19.67 -6.43
C GLY A 681 -14.91 -19.55 -6.51
N THR A 682 -14.20 -19.61 -5.38
CA THR A 682 -12.76 -19.88 -5.33
C THR A 682 -12.53 -21.38 -5.31
N GLY A 683 -11.84 -21.92 -6.31
CA GLY A 683 -11.51 -23.33 -6.42
C GLY A 683 -10.17 -23.55 -7.10
N ASN A 684 -9.57 -24.71 -6.81
CA ASN A 684 -8.39 -25.22 -7.49
C ASN A 684 -8.76 -26.58 -8.11
N HIS A 685 -8.27 -26.86 -9.31
CA HIS A 685 -8.32 -28.18 -9.94
C HIS A 685 -6.91 -28.66 -10.20
N ASP A 686 -6.52 -29.75 -9.56
CA ASP A 686 -5.20 -30.37 -9.74
C ASP A 686 -5.23 -31.34 -10.93
N PHE A 687 -4.21 -31.27 -11.78
CA PHE A 687 -4.05 -32.13 -12.95
C PHE A 687 -2.58 -32.49 -13.11
N VAL A 688 -2.30 -33.63 -13.74
CA VAL A 688 -0.94 -34.03 -14.11
C VAL A 688 -0.67 -33.57 -15.54
N VAL A 689 0.48 -32.93 -15.77
CA VAL A 689 0.95 -32.60 -17.11
C VAL A 689 1.24 -33.90 -17.86
N GLY A 690 0.43 -34.22 -18.88
CA GLY A 690 0.63 -35.42 -19.69
C GLY A 690 1.80 -35.29 -20.68
N ASP A 691 2.09 -36.36 -21.43
CA ASP A 691 3.07 -36.34 -22.53
C ASP A 691 2.49 -35.59 -23.74
N TRP A 692 2.35 -34.27 -23.58
CA TRP A 692 1.91 -33.34 -24.62
C TRP A 692 3.13 -32.76 -25.36
N ASP A 693 2.94 -32.15 -26.54
CA ASP A 693 4.04 -31.59 -27.33
C ASP A 693 4.69 -30.39 -26.61
N VAL A 694 5.99 -30.47 -26.36
CA VAL A 694 6.82 -29.44 -25.71
C VAL A 694 7.02 -28.18 -26.56
N ASN A 695 6.80 -28.26 -27.87
CA ASN A 695 6.95 -27.13 -28.79
C ASN A 695 5.69 -26.25 -28.86
N ASP A 696 4.55 -26.76 -28.37
CA ASP A 696 3.27 -26.05 -28.36
C ASP A 696 2.98 -25.44 -26.97
N LYS A 697 2.09 -24.45 -26.91
CA LYS A 697 1.74 -23.74 -25.67
C LYS A 697 0.35 -24.14 -25.22
N TYR A 698 0.16 -24.28 -23.92
CA TYR A 698 -1.10 -24.72 -23.33
C TYR A 698 -1.72 -23.60 -22.51
N PHE A 699 -3.05 -23.59 -22.41
CA PHE A 699 -3.75 -22.70 -21.49
C PHE A 699 -4.99 -23.39 -20.91
N PRO A 700 -5.32 -23.16 -19.64
CA PRO A 700 -6.56 -23.65 -19.07
C PRO A 700 -7.71 -22.68 -19.38
N VAL A 701 -8.88 -23.23 -19.65
CA VAL A 701 -10.16 -22.53 -19.77
C VAL A 701 -11.10 -23.13 -18.73
N VAL A 702 -11.63 -22.29 -17.85
CA VAL A 702 -12.66 -22.66 -16.86
C VAL A 702 -13.95 -21.98 -17.29
N TYR A 703 -15.03 -22.73 -17.45
CA TYR A 703 -16.32 -22.18 -17.88
C TYR A 703 -17.49 -22.78 -17.10
N LEU A 704 -18.61 -22.06 -17.04
CA LEU A 704 -19.79 -22.52 -16.31
C LEU A 704 -20.50 -23.63 -17.10
N GLU A 705 -20.85 -24.75 -16.44
CA GLU A 705 -21.49 -25.88 -17.13
C GLU A 705 -22.81 -25.50 -17.82
N LYS A 706 -23.56 -24.57 -17.23
CA LYS A 706 -24.86 -24.10 -17.75
C LYS A 706 -24.76 -22.93 -18.72
N ASP A 707 -23.56 -22.37 -18.94
CA ASP A 707 -23.32 -21.24 -19.85
C ASP A 707 -21.84 -21.21 -20.30
N GLU A 708 -21.56 -21.80 -21.47
CA GLU A 708 -20.21 -21.82 -22.05
C GLU A 708 -19.71 -20.43 -22.52
N THR A 709 -20.57 -19.42 -22.56
CA THR A 709 -20.13 -18.03 -22.84
C THR A 709 -19.43 -17.41 -21.63
N CYS A 710 -19.79 -17.85 -20.41
CA CYS A 710 -19.17 -17.43 -19.16
C CYS A 710 -17.88 -18.22 -18.87
N LYS A 711 -16.76 -17.77 -19.47
CA LYS A 711 -15.44 -18.45 -19.35
C LYS A 711 -14.29 -17.54 -18.91
N GLY A 712 -13.46 -18.08 -18.02
CA GLY A 712 -12.15 -17.55 -17.65
C GLY A 712 -11.04 -18.31 -18.39
N VAL A 713 -10.08 -17.57 -18.96
CA VAL A 713 -8.92 -18.13 -19.64
C VAL A 713 -7.67 -17.82 -18.82
N GLY A 714 -6.93 -18.85 -18.43
CA GLY A 714 -5.68 -18.72 -17.66
C GLY A 714 -4.51 -18.24 -18.51
N GLY A 715 -3.35 -18.11 -17.87
CA GLY A 715 -2.10 -17.81 -18.56
C GLY A 715 -1.73 -18.93 -19.54
N LEU A 716 -1.01 -18.56 -20.60
CA LEU A 716 -0.27 -19.54 -21.40
C LEU A 716 0.88 -20.08 -20.57
N PHE A 717 1.04 -21.39 -20.56
CA PHE A 717 2.18 -22.09 -20.00
C PHE A 717 2.84 -22.95 -21.09
N GLU A 718 4.12 -23.19 -20.91
CA GLU A 718 4.92 -24.11 -21.74
C GLU A 718 5.18 -25.37 -20.93
N ILE A 719 5.65 -26.43 -21.58
CA ILE A 719 6.04 -27.67 -20.89
C ILE A 719 7.39 -28.15 -21.38
N TYR A 720 8.13 -28.85 -20.54
CA TYR A 720 9.44 -29.41 -20.89
C TYR A 720 9.54 -30.87 -20.45
N LYS A 721 10.32 -31.66 -21.18
CA LYS A 721 10.74 -32.98 -20.72
C LYS A 721 11.84 -32.81 -19.68
N THR A 722 11.62 -33.35 -18.49
CA THR A 722 12.69 -33.64 -17.55
C THR A 722 13.46 -34.84 -18.09
N ASP A 723 14.50 -34.58 -18.87
CA ASP A 723 15.48 -35.62 -19.19
C ASP A 723 16.15 -36.08 -17.89
N GLU A 724 16.27 -37.39 -17.70
CA GLU A 724 16.98 -37.98 -16.56
C GLU A 724 18.51 -37.77 -16.69
N LYS A 725 18.97 -36.52 -16.51
CA LYS A 725 20.33 -36.09 -16.07
C LYS A 725 20.57 -34.60 -16.37
N SER A 726 20.26 -33.72 -15.41
CA SER A 726 21.10 -32.55 -15.09
C SER A 726 20.59 -31.83 -13.84
N TYR A 727 21.08 -32.26 -12.67
CA TYR A 727 21.26 -31.32 -11.57
C TYR A 727 22.46 -30.43 -11.93
N TYR A 728 22.29 -29.10 -11.95
CA TYR A 728 23.25 -28.09 -11.46
C TYR A 728 22.60 -26.70 -11.43
#